data_AF-A0A2P6TQG1-F1
#
_entry.id   AF-A0A2P6TQG1-F1
#
_cell.length_a   1.000
_cell.length_b   1.000
_cell.length_c   1.000
_cell.angle_alpha   90.00
_cell.angle_beta   90.00
_cell.angle_gamma   90.00
#
_symmetry.space_group_name_H-M   'P 1'
#
loop_
_entity.id
_entity.type
_entity.pdbx_description
1 polymer ?
#
loop_
_entity_poly.entity_id
_entity_poly.type
_entity_poly.pdbx_seq_one_letter_code
_entity_poly.pdbx_strand_id
1 'polypeptide(L)'
;MHVSTLAAVAAAPGGARAARAPASRPRRLLRPLVRCSATVSEEKAGAAGQGAAGTEPPGGGNGALAGAAAPAAQQMPQPPELPVNKTVCMEGFGWDSHKTKPWYKTVEAKIPELQAAGITHLWLPPPSQSVSAQGYLPGQLYNLNSQYGNEQQLRELNRKLREAGIRPVADIVINHRCADKQDENGVWNKYGDDVDHNGRPINWDKWAITSDDPKFRGTGGKDSGDDYEAAPDLDHHNPQLRESLIDWLNWLKTDIGFEGWRFDFIRGYAPEYCREYCEKTLGGDTFYVGEYFVDLHWNGERHCSDLDYNQDAARQRLCDYIKRAEYTTLFDFPTKGILQEAVKHTQYDRLKDGQGKAPGLLGWWPEKACTFVDNHDTGSTQQHWPFPSKHVMLGYAYILTHPGIPCLFWEHHFDWGLAAEIDNLVALRQRAGIQADSKLEILAAEHDMYVARINGNVTIKMGPRYDMGNLVPRKEDGWAMAASGKDFAVWEKQAWQTGSSQSIADRGEPPAMRALVLAVLLALAAGRGSAAQRNAGSVLDVLSSSTQLSTLNKYVQKSPAAKKLLDAAGGFQGTFFAPSNAAFSALGDNLSDKQLQDILLYHIVPGPPAAYNNLNDGQVFITALKPKTITAKYEEGRLILVDEEGNTARITNADTTIGRAQYGVIHEIDEVLLPYSVSGGGSGSNGNSGAVDAADIAGGAGAADGELGTPGESVVDVLTAANLTSLVEVATLAGLAEELGPGFTGTLFAPSDEAVDALLEELGGAGLDAALAREILLYHVVNDTLKSSQLSGGQLLTTAGGGIITAMRQDGLLYLQDAAGRPAALVTEADLPAAGGLVHVIDRVLLPRKLASTGVPPAQPAAPSGAAGRAAGAAAALLAALLVAALA
;
A
#
# COMPACT_ATOMS: atom_id res chain seq x y z
N MET A 1 -4.02 26.37 6.80
CA MET A 1 -4.31 27.71 7.36
C MET A 1 -5.59 28.20 6.72
N HIS A 2 -6.58 28.66 7.47
CA HIS A 2 -7.79 29.29 6.91
C HIS A 2 -8.18 30.48 7.79
N VAL A 3 -8.34 31.65 7.18
CA VAL A 3 -9.05 32.78 7.78
C VAL A 3 -10.18 33.16 6.83
N SER A 4 -11.40 33.07 7.35
CA SER A 4 -12.65 33.41 6.71
C SER A 4 -12.83 34.92 6.55
N THR A 5 -13.56 35.34 5.52
CA THR A 5 -14.35 36.57 5.59
C THR A 5 -15.76 36.33 5.05
N LEU A 6 -16.72 36.38 5.97
CA LEU A 6 -18.15 36.52 5.72
C LEU A 6 -18.46 37.91 5.14
N ALA A 7 -19.36 37.98 4.17
CA ALA A 7 -20.19 39.15 3.95
C ALA A 7 -21.62 38.71 3.58
N ALA A 8 -22.53 38.91 4.53
CA ALA A 8 -23.96 38.75 4.36
C ALA A 8 -24.55 39.90 3.55
N VAL A 9 -25.43 39.61 2.59
CA VAL A 9 -26.40 40.60 2.07
C VAL A 9 -27.78 39.97 2.07
N ALA A 10 -28.70 40.67 2.72
CA ALA A 10 -30.06 40.28 3.04
C ALA A 10 -30.98 40.19 1.81
N ALA A 11 -31.91 39.25 1.87
CA ALA A 11 -33.01 39.04 0.93
C ALA A 11 -34.25 39.88 1.30
N ALA A 12 -35.03 40.27 0.27
CA ALA A 12 -36.48 40.52 0.36
C ALA A 12 -37.12 40.45 -1.06
N PRO A 13 -38.44 40.20 -1.19
CA PRO A 13 -38.95 39.17 -2.12
C PRO A 13 -40.02 39.63 -3.14
N GLY A 14 -40.34 38.75 -4.09
CA GLY A 14 -41.53 38.79 -4.96
C GLY A 14 -41.23 38.08 -6.29
N GLY A 15 -42.07 37.25 -6.92
CA GLY A 15 -43.43 36.82 -6.71
C GLY A 15 -43.84 36.03 -7.97
N ALA A 16 -44.42 34.84 -7.77
CA ALA A 16 -45.04 33.88 -8.69
C ALA A 16 -45.41 34.28 -10.14
N ARG A 17 -45.20 33.37 -11.10
CA ARG A 17 -46.27 32.48 -11.66
C ARG A 17 -45.81 31.57 -12.82
N ALA A 18 -46.50 30.43 -12.87
CA ALA A 18 -46.35 29.28 -13.76
C ALA A 18 -46.87 29.47 -15.20
N ALA A 19 -46.37 28.65 -16.15
CA ALA A 19 -47.19 27.92 -17.14
C ALA A 19 -46.40 26.91 -18.01
N ARG A 20 -46.70 25.63 -17.77
CA ARG A 20 -47.15 24.59 -18.74
C ARG A 20 -46.31 24.17 -19.96
N ALA A 21 -46.13 22.84 -20.03
CA ALA A 21 -45.70 22.02 -21.16
C ALA A 21 -46.62 22.09 -22.40
N PRO A 22 -46.18 21.48 -23.52
CA PRO A 22 -46.81 20.19 -23.87
C PRO A 22 -45.84 19.10 -24.37
N ALA A 23 -46.28 17.86 -24.23
CA ALA A 23 -45.67 16.64 -24.74
C ALA A 23 -46.36 16.17 -26.04
N SER A 24 -45.63 15.55 -26.97
CA SER A 24 -45.93 14.20 -27.53
C SER A 24 -45.04 13.79 -28.72
N ARG A 25 -44.43 12.60 -28.57
CA ARG A 25 -43.79 11.61 -29.49
C ARG A 25 -44.45 11.38 -30.88
N PRO A 26 -43.99 10.41 -31.74
CA PRO A 26 -42.66 9.84 -32.07
C PRO A 26 -42.42 9.63 -33.60
N ARG A 27 -41.19 9.27 -34.07
CA ARG A 27 -40.89 8.13 -35.01
C ARG A 27 -39.49 8.14 -35.67
N ARG A 28 -38.85 6.96 -35.62
CA ARG A 28 -38.06 6.18 -36.62
C ARG A 28 -36.84 6.78 -37.35
N LEU A 29 -35.69 6.13 -37.05
CA LEU A 29 -34.73 5.44 -37.94
C LEU A 29 -34.72 5.82 -39.43
N LEU A 30 -33.55 6.28 -39.91
CA LEU A 30 -32.94 5.95 -41.21
C LEU A 30 -31.42 6.29 -41.18
N ARG A 31 -30.59 5.36 -41.68
CA ARG A 31 -29.15 5.55 -42.00
C ARG A 31 -28.97 6.55 -43.16
N PRO A 32 -27.74 7.04 -43.43
CA PRO A 32 -27.05 6.52 -44.60
C PRO A 32 -25.51 6.34 -44.46
N LEU A 33 -25.02 5.36 -45.23
CA LEU A 33 -23.64 5.18 -45.70
C LEU A 33 -23.34 6.22 -46.80
N VAL A 34 -22.14 6.82 -46.83
CA VAL A 34 -21.37 7.10 -48.07
C VAL A 34 -19.86 7.10 -47.74
N ARG A 35 -19.12 6.22 -48.41
CA ARG A 35 -17.65 6.27 -48.60
C ARG A 35 -17.34 7.23 -49.76
N CYS A 36 -16.27 8.02 -49.65
CA CYS A 36 -15.58 8.58 -50.80
C CYS A 36 -14.06 8.45 -50.64
N SER A 37 -13.47 7.66 -51.54
CA SER A 37 -12.03 7.60 -51.83
C SER A 37 -11.58 8.85 -52.58
N ALA A 38 -10.33 9.28 -52.35
CA ALA A 38 -9.60 10.14 -53.27
C ALA A 38 -8.23 9.52 -53.56
N THR A 39 -8.05 9.12 -54.82
CA THR A 39 -6.79 8.73 -55.47
C THR A 39 -6.33 9.88 -56.36
N VAL A 40 -5.04 10.23 -56.30
CA VAL A 40 -4.31 11.04 -57.31
C VAL A 40 -2.87 10.51 -57.30
N SER A 41 -2.55 9.50 -58.11
CA SER A 41 -1.97 9.52 -59.47
C SER A 41 -0.55 10.11 -59.55
N GLU A 42 0.42 9.21 -59.73
CA GLU A 42 1.78 9.47 -60.21
C GLU A 42 1.77 10.03 -61.63
N GLU A 43 2.64 11.00 -61.93
CA GLU A 43 3.03 11.33 -63.30
C GLU A 43 4.54 11.58 -63.38
N LYS A 44 5.21 10.79 -64.22
CA LYS A 44 6.61 10.94 -64.64
C LYS A 44 6.65 11.63 -66.00
N ALA A 45 7.47 12.66 -66.13
CA ALA A 45 8.14 13.12 -67.36
C ALA A 45 9.33 13.99 -66.89
N GLY A 46 10.52 14.06 -67.48
CA GLY A 46 11.06 13.69 -68.79
C GLY A 46 12.22 14.68 -69.06
N ALA A 47 13.34 14.17 -69.57
CA ALA A 47 14.68 14.76 -69.57
C ALA A 47 14.94 16.01 -70.46
N ALA A 48 16.04 16.73 -70.13
CA ALA A 48 17.06 17.42 -70.99
C ALA A 48 17.54 18.72 -70.28
N GLY A 49 18.79 19.20 -70.27
CA GLY A 49 20.08 18.80 -70.83
C GLY A 49 21.09 19.96 -70.67
N GLN A 50 22.37 19.61 -70.51
CA GLN A 50 23.61 20.38 -70.85
C GLN A 50 24.05 21.62 -70.04
N GLY A 51 25.15 21.45 -69.28
CA GLY A 51 26.48 21.99 -69.64
C GLY A 51 26.92 23.38 -69.13
N ALA A 52 27.94 23.42 -68.26
CA ALA A 52 29.19 24.19 -68.46
C ALA A 52 30.12 24.08 -67.23
N ALA A 53 31.41 23.89 -67.50
CA ALA A 53 32.51 23.80 -66.54
C ALA A 53 33.10 25.20 -66.21
N GLY A 54 33.76 25.34 -65.04
CA GLY A 54 34.69 26.44 -64.83
C GLY A 54 35.09 26.74 -63.38
N THR A 55 36.32 26.33 -63.03
CA THR A 55 37.33 27.00 -62.18
C THR A 55 37.17 27.08 -60.64
N GLU A 56 38.06 26.37 -59.94
CA GLU A 56 38.52 26.66 -58.57
C GLU A 56 39.40 27.93 -58.50
N PRO A 57 39.52 28.54 -57.30
CA PRO A 57 40.84 28.67 -56.66
C PRO A 57 40.82 28.32 -55.14
N PRO A 58 42.00 28.24 -54.48
CA PRO A 58 42.26 27.24 -53.44
C PRO A 58 42.16 27.74 -51.99
N GLY A 59 42.00 26.77 -51.07
CA GLY A 59 42.85 26.65 -49.89
C GLY A 59 42.51 27.53 -48.68
N GLY A 60 41.79 26.95 -47.72
CA GLY A 60 41.69 27.46 -46.35
C GLY A 60 41.12 26.39 -45.43
N GLY A 61 41.98 25.48 -44.97
CA GLY A 61 41.59 24.40 -44.06
C GLY A 61 41.23 24.92 -42.68
N ASN A 62 40.16 24.37 -42.11
CA ASN A 62 40.06 24.05 -40.69
C ASN A 62 39.07 22.89 -40.56
N GLY A 63 39.54 21.81 -39.91
CA GLY A 63 38.83 20.54 -39.81
C GLY A 63 37.50 20.69 -39.07
N ALA A 64 36.41 20.43 -39.78
CA ALA A 64 35.14 20.04 -39.19
C ALA A 64 35.13 18.53 -39.04
N LEU A 65 35.03 18.07 -37.79
CA LEU A 65 34.68 16.69 -37.47
C LEU A 65 33.40 16.34 -38.23
N ALA A 66 33.46 15.30 -39.04
CA ALA A 66 32.33 14.77 -39.78
C ALA A 66 31.16 14.52 -38.82
N GLY A 67 30.09 15.29 -38.98
CA GLY A 67 28.83 15.05 -38.30
C GLY A 67 28.34 13.65 -38.67
N ALA A 68 28.26 12.78 -37.67
CA ALA A 68 27.50 11.55 -37.80
C ALA A 68 26.07 11.95 -38.18
N ALA A 69 25.58 11.43 -39.31
CA ALA A 69 24.18 11.55 -39.67
C ALA A 69 23.33 11.06 -38.50
N ALA A 70 22.37 11.88 -38.06
CA ALA A 70 21.41 11.49 -37.05
C ALA A 70 20.76 10.15 -37.47
N PRO A 71 20.71 9.14 -36.58
CA PRO A 71 20.07 7.89 -36.92
C PRO A 71 18.61 8.18 -37.29
N ALA A 72 18.14 7.55 -38.37
CA ALA A 72 16.73 7.62 -38.76
C ALA A 72 15.86 7.30 -37.54
N ALA A 73 14.89 8.19 -37.23
CA ALA A 73 13.99 8.03 -36.10
C ALA A 73 13.34 6.64 -36.14
N GLN A 74 13.73 5.77 -35.22
CA GLN A 74 13.06 4.49 -35.05
C GLN A 74 11.62 4.78 -34.64
N GLN A 75 10.67 4.29 -35.44
CA GLN A 75 9.25 4.45 -35.14
C GLN A 75 8.96 3.83 -33.77
N MET A 76 8.42 4.63 -32.84
CA MET A 76 8.18 4.16 -31.49
C MET A 76 7.20 2.96 -31.48
N PRO A 77 7.48 1.92 -30.66
CA PRO A 77 6.70 0.69 -30.63
C PRO A 77 5.27 0.98 -30.18
N GLN A 78 4.29 0.42 -30.89
CA GLN A 78 2.87 0.62 -30.59
C GLN A 78 2.35 -0.58 -29.78
N PRO A 79 1.82 -0.38 -28.57
CA PRO A 79 1.20 -1.45 -27.80
C PRO A 79 -0.09 -1.92 -28.50
N PRO A 80 -0.50 -3.19 -28.29
CA PRO A 80 -1.74 -3.72 -28.86
C PRO A 80 -2.96 -2.86 -28.50
N GLU A 81 -3.91 -2.72 -29.42
CA GLU A 81 -5.15 -1.97 -29.19
C GLU A 81 -5.90 -2.49 -27.95
N LEU A 82 -6.25 -1.59 -27.04
CA LEU A 82 -6.92 -1.91 -25.79
C LEU A 82 -8.09 -0.94 -25.57
N PRO A 83 -9.34 -1.42 -25.52
CA PRO A 83 -10.47 -0.60 -25.15
C PRO A 83 -10.30 -0.01 -23.74
N VAL A 84 -10.63 1.28 -23.57
CA VAL A 84 -10.50 2.00 -22.29
C VAL A 84 -11.19 1.29 -21.12
N ASN A 85 -12.32 0.63 -21.37
CA ASN A 85 -13.05 -0.11 -20.33
C ASN A 85 -12.30 -1.34 -19.80
N LYS A 86 -11.24 -1.81 -20.46
CA LYS A 86 -10.38 -2.90 -19.98
C LYS A 86 -9.13 -2.42 -19.24
N THR A 87 -9.03 -1.12 -18.99
CA THR A 87 -7.88 -0.52 -18.30
C THR A 87 -7.75 -1.06 -16.88
N VAL A 88 -6.52 -1.45 -16.55
CA VAL A 88 -5.98 -1.57 -15.19
C VAL A 88 -4.81 -0.59 -15.12
N CYS A 89 -5.00 0.49 -14.37
CA CYS A 89 -4.02 1.55 -14.20
C CYS A 89 -3.19 1.30 -12.93
N MET A 90 -1.94 1.74 -12.91
CA MET A 90 -1.16 1.88 -11.70
C MET A 90 -0.53 3.27 -11.67
N GLU A 91 -0.62 3.94 -10.54
CA GLU A 91 0.25 5.08 -10.21
C GLU A 91 1.65 4.55 -9.92
N GLY A 92 2.61 4.93 -10.75
CA GLY A 92 3.98 4.40 -10.77
C GLY A 92 4.97 5.17 -9.90
N PHE A 93 4.49 5.85 -8.86
CA PHE A 93 5.29 6.63 -7.91
C PHE A 93 4.54 6.85 -6.60
N GLY A 94 5.27 7.20 -5.55
CA GLY A 94 4.75 7.82 -4.33
C GLY A 94 5.29 9.24 -4.17
N TRP A 95 4.89 9.94 -3.11
CA TRP A 95 5.28 11.34 -2.88
C TRP A 95 6.80 11.53 -2.82
N ASP A 96 7.48 10.55 -2.24
CA ASP A 96 8.93 10.57 -2.01
C ASP A 96 9.75 9.93 -3.12
N SER A 97 9.13 9.48 -4.22
CA SER A 97 9.84 8.85 -5.34
C SER A 97 10.92 9.74 -5.96
N HIS A 98 10.79 11.07 -5.88
CA HIS A 98 11.82 12.01 -6.35
C HIS A 98 13.16 11.88 -5.58
N LYS A 99 13.15 11.30 -4.38
CA LYS A 99 14.34 11.11 -3.54
C LYS A 99 15.20 9.95 -4.04
N THR A 100 14.58 9.00 -4.75
CA THR A 100 15.26 7.84 -5.35
C THR A 100 15.69 8.19 -6.77
N LYS A 101 16.99 8.35 -7.00
CA LYS A 101 17.52 8.88 -8.26
C LYS A 101 18.35 7.86 -9.06
N PRO A 102 18.09 7.69 -10.37
CA PRO A 102 16.92 8.17 -11.12
C PRO A 102 15.72 7.23 -10.95
N TRP A 103 14.57 7.78 -10.55
CA TRP A 103 13.31 7.04 -10.39
C TRP A 103 12.91 6.30 -11.66
N TYR A 104 13.12 6.91 -12.83
CA TYR A 104 12.81 6.26 -14.11
C TYR A 104 13.54 4.91 -14.29
N LYS A 105 14.73 4.72 -13.72
CA LYS A 105 15.43 3.44 -13.75
C LYS A 105 14.88 2.42 -12.74
N THR A 106 14.37 2.89 -11.60
CA THR A 106 13.62 2.04 -10.68
C THR A 106 12.38 1.46 -11.35
N VAL A 107 11.60 2.32 -12.03
CA VAL A 107 10.41 1.89 -12.77
C VAL A 107 10.80 0.95 -13.93
N GLU A 108 11.83 1.28 -14.69
CA GLU A 108 12.34 0.45 -15.80
C GLU A 108 12.68 -0.97 -15.34
N ALA A 109 13.29 -1.11 -14.15
CA ALA A 109 13.65 -2.41 -13.59
C ALA A 109 12.42 -3.26 -13.18
N LYS A 110 11.26 -2.62 -12.98
CA LYS A 110 10.01 -3.27 -12.57
C LYS A 110 9.02 -3.56 -13.71
N ILE A 111 9.40 -3.26 -14.95
CA ILE A 111 8.56 -3.56 -16.13
C ILE A 111 8.15 -5.04 -16.19
N PRO A 112 9.02 -6.04 -15.93
CA PRO A 112 8.61 -7.44 -15.94
C PRO A 112 7.52 -7.76 -14.91
N GLU A 113 7.64 -7.24 -13.69
CA GLU A 113 6.63 -7.41 -12.64
C GLU A 113 5.33 -6.68 -12.98
N LEU A 114 5.40 -5.46 -13.52
CA LEU A 114 4.21 -4.72 -13.99
C LEU A 114 3.46 -5.48 -15.10
N GLN A 115 4.20 -6.09 -16.04
CA GLN A 115 3.62 -6.89 -17.12
C GLN A 115 2.98 -8.17 -16.58
N ALA A 116 3.65 -8.86 -15.64
CA ALA A 116 3.14 -10.06 -14.99
C ALA A 116 1.89 -9.79 -14.14
N ALA A 117 1.84 -8.65 -13.46
CA ALA A 117 0.68 -8.17 -12.71
C ALA A 117 -0.51 -7.82 -13.60
N GLY A 118 -0.31 -7.69 -14.92
CA GLY A 118 -1.37 -7.35 -15.86
C GLY A 118 -1.72 -5.86 -15.89
N ILE A 119 -0.78 -5.00 -15.51
CA ILE A 119 -0.93 -3.54 -15.62
C ILE A 119 -0.96 -3.15 -17.10
N THR A 120 -1.92 -2.30 -17.45
CA THR A 120 -2.12 -1.84 -18.84
C THR A 120 -1.68 -0.41 -19.06
N HIS A 121 -1.79 0.44 -18.03
CA HIS A 121 -1.44 1.85 -18.05
C HIS A 121 -0.64 2.18 -16.80
N LEU A 122 0.47 2.89 -16.97
CA LEU A 122 1.32 3.32 -15.86
C LEU A 122 1.35 4.85 -15.81
N TRP A 123 0.74 5.44 -14.79
CA TRP A 123 0.79 6.86 -14.51
C TRP A 123 2.14 7.23 -13.91
N LEU A 124 2.93 7.99 -14.68
CA LEU A 124 4.24 8.50 -14.32
C LEU A 124 4.12 9.94 -13.78
N PRO A 125 5.03 10.35 -12.88
CA PRO A 125 4.96 11.67 -12.25
C PRO A 125 5.18 12.82 -13.26
N PRO A 126 4.91 14.08 -12.87
CA PRO A 126 5.09 15.22 -13.77
C PRO A 126 6.52 15.25 -14.35
N PRO A 127 6.67 15.23 -15.69
CA PRO A 127 7.97 14.96 -16.31
C PRO A 127 8.85 16.21 -16.45
N SER A 128 8.27 17.40 -16.35
CA SER A 128 8.95 18.67 -16.57
C SER A 128 9.77 19.13 -15.36
N GLN A 129 10.68 20.06 -15.61
CA GLN A 129 11.36 20.82 -14.58
C GLN A 129 10.33 21.53 -13.71
N SER A 130 10.56 21.49 -12.40
CA SER A 130 9.65 22.01 -11.40
C SER A 130 10.41 22.65 -10.25
N VAL A 131 9.80 23.66 -9.63
CA VAL A 131 10.30 24.29 -8.39
C VAL A 131 10.20 23.30 -7.23
N SER A 132 9.09 22.58 -7.14
CA SER A 132 8.92 21.47 -6.19
C SER A 132 9.60 20.21 -6.72
N ALA A 133 10.24 19.44 -5.84
CA ALA A 133 10.91 18.21 -6.24
C ALA A 133 9.94 17.15 -6.81
N GLN A 134 8.68 17.19 -6.39
CA GLN A 134 7.61 16.27 -6.78
C GLN A 134 7.04 16.56 -8.18
N GLY A 135 7.36 17.70 -8.79
CA GLY A 135 6.87 18.04 -10.13
C GLY A 135 5.68 19.01 -10.17
N TYR A 136 4.88 19.12 -9.11
CA TYR A 136 3.62 19.89 -9.08
C TYR A 136 3.73 21.43 -9.06
N LEU A 137 4.94 22.00 -9.05
CA LEU A 137 5.16 23.43 -9.31
C LEU A 137 5.97 23.62 -10.62
N PRO A 138 5.44 23.20 -11.78
CA PRO A 138 6.20 23.15 -13.02
C PRO A 138 6.65 24.54 -13.45
N GLY A 139 7.90 24.63 -13.91
CA GLY A 139 8.49 25.82 -14.51
C GLY A 139 8.61 25.64 -16.02
N GLN A 140 9.77 25.18 -16.48
CA GLN A 140 10.09 25.03 -17.89
C GLN A 140 9.50 23.73 -18.47
N LEU A 141 8.36 23.83 -19.18
CA LEU A 141 7.58 22.65 -19.59
C LEU A 141 8.34 21.71 -20.53
N TYR A 142 9.16 22.25 -21.44
CA TYR A 142 9.97 21.46 -22.38
C TYR A 142 11.28 20.93 -21.77
N ASN A 143 11.67 21.38 -20.58
CA ASN A 143 12.85 20.86 -19.90
C ASN A 143 12.48 19.63 -19.09
N LEU A 144 12.76 18.43 -19.60
CA LEU A 144 12.41 17.17 -18.93
C LEU A 144 13.48 16.64 -17.98
N ASN A 145 14.38 17.51 -17.51
CA ASN A 145 15.32 17.19 -16.43
C ASN A 145 14.65 17.44 -15.07
N SER A 146 13.78 16.52 -14.68
CA SER A 146 13.08 16.56 -13.40
C SER A 146 13.89 15.86 -12.30
N GLN A 147 13.36 15.86 -11.07
CA GLN A 147 14.00 15.11 -9.97
C GLN A 147 13.86 13.59 -10.13
N TYR A 148 12.99 13.11 -11.02
CA TYR A 148 12.80 11.69 -11.32
C TYR A 148 13.82 11.13 -12.32
N GLY A 149 14.43 11.99 -13.13
CA GLY A 149 15.44 11.62 -14.11
C GLY A 149 15.49 12.62 -15.27
N ASN A 150 16.34 12.32 -16.26
CA ASN A 150 16.50 13.18 -17.45
C ASN A 150 15.62 12.72 -18.63
N GLU A 151 15.55 13.56 -19.65
CA GLU A 151 14.76 13.30 -20.87
C GLU A 151 15.11 11.97 -21.54
N GLN A 152 16.40 11.65 -21.66
CA GLN A 152 16.84 10.41 -22.32
C GLN A 152 16.35 9.17 -21.55
N GLN A 153 16.41 9.21 -20.22
CA GLN A 153 15.90 8.14 -19.35
C GLN A 153 14.38 8.00 -19.47
N LEU A 154 13.64 9.12 -19.54
CA LEU A 154 12.19 9.10 -19.72
C LEU A 154 11.79 8.53 -21.08
N ARG A 155 12.45 8.95 -22.17
CA ARG A 155 12.23 8.40 -23.52
C ARG A 155 12.47 6.88 -23.56
N GLU A 156 13.56 6.44 -22.94
CA GLU A 156 13.91 5.02 -22.86
C GLU A 156 12.90 4.22 -22.02
N LEU A 157 12.46 4.75 -20.88
CA LEU A 157 11.42 4.14 -20.07
C LEU A 157 10.11 4.00 -20.85
N ASN A 158 9.64 5.08 -21.50
CA ASN A 158 8.41 5.06 -22.29
C ASN A 158 8.49 4.06 -23.45
N ARG A 159 9.63 4.00 -24.16
CA ARG A 159 9.87 3.00 -25.20
C ARG A 159 9.73 1.58 -24.65
N LYS A 160 10.38 1.26 -23.53
CA LYS A 160 10.36 -0.08 -22.90
C LYS A 160 8.99 -0.46 -22.35
N LEU A 161 8.27 0.48 -21.75
CA LEU A 161 6.89 0.25 -21.29
C LEU A 161 6.01 -0.17 -22.47
N ARG A 162 6.10 0.56 -23.60
CA ARG A 162 5.33 0.27 -24.80
C ARG A 162 5.71 -1.07 -25.45
N GLU A 163 6.99 -1.43 -25.44
CA GLU A 163 7.46 -2.77 -25.85
C GLU A 163 6.87 -3.89 -24.98
N ALA A 164 6.68 -3.63 -23.69
CA ALA A 164 6.02 -4.55 -22.77
C ALA A 164 4.48 -4.54 -22.88
N GLY A 165 3.91 -3.69 -23.74
CA GLY A 165 2.46 -3.53 -23.88
C GLY A 165 1.81 -2.64 -22.81
N ILE A 166 2.60 -1.89 -22.05
CA ILE A 166 2.14 -0.97 -21.00
C ILE A 166 2.16 0.46 -21.56
N ARG A 167 1.04 1.17 -21.42
CA ARG A 167 0.86 2.53 -21.92
C ARG A 167 1.34 3.55 -20.86
N PRO A 168 2.40 4.32 -21.10
CA PRO A 168 2.82 5.38 -20.18
C PRO A 168 1.82 6.54 -20.20
N VAL A 169 1.36 6.95 -19.03
CA VAL A 169 0.43 8.07 -18.81
C VAL A 169 1.19 9.18 -18.11
N ALA A 170 1.22 10.39 -18.68
CA ALA A 170 1.90 11.53 -18.04
C ALA A 170 0.97 12.23 -17.07
N ASP A 171 1.49 12.65 -15.92
CA ASP A 171 0.86 13.66 -15.08
C ASP A 171 1.04 15.06 -15.71
N ILE A 172 -0.09 15.72 -15.99
CA ILE A 172 -0.19 16.98 -16.71
C ILE A 172 -0.64 18.05 -15.73
N VAL A 173 0.32 18.88 -15.29
CA VAL A 173 0.10 20.02 -14.40
C VAL A 173 0.06 21.29 -15.24
N ILE A 174 -1.17 21.74 -15.53
CA ILE A 174 -1.40 22.89 -16.42
C ILE A 174 -2.39 23.90 -15.87
N ASN A 175 -2.88 23.75 -14.64
CA ASN A 175 -3.66 24.79 -13.97
C ASN A 175 -2.80 26.03 -13.71
N HIS A 176 -1.64 25.79 -13.11
CA HIS A 176 -0.70 26.81 -12.68
C HIS A 176 0.69 26.51 -13.20
N ARG A 177 1.55 27.53 -13.23
CA ARG A 177 2.93 27.40 -13.71
C ARG A 177 3.84 28.45 -13.09
N CYS A 178 4.94 28.00 -12.49
CA CYS A 178 5.95 28.87 -11.90
C CYS A 178 6.74 29.63 -12.98
N ALA A 179 6.94 30.92 -12.74
CA ALA A 179 7.81 31.75 -13.56
C ALA A 179 9.27 31.65 -13.10
N ASP A 180 10.21 31.73 -14.05
CA ASP A 180 11.66 31.59 -13.83
C ASP A 180 12.31 32.83 -13.22
N LYS A 181 11.70 34.01 -13.42
CA LYS A 181 12.27 35.31 -13.03
C LYS A 181 11.21 36.24 -12.46
N GLN A 182 11.67 37.16 -11.62
CA GLN A 182 10.87 38.28 -11.14
C GLN A 182 10.88 39.43 -12.16
N ASP A 183 9.77 40.17 -12.25
CA ASP A 183 9.75 41.47 -12.91
C ASP A 183 10.43 42.57 -12.09
N GLU A 184 10.48 43.79 -12.63
CA GLU A 184 11.05 44.98 -11.98
C GLU A 184 10.43 45.32 -10.62
N ASN A 185 9.24 44.78 -10.30
CA ASN A 185 8.54 44.98 -9.04
C ASN A 185 8.69 43.79 -8.08
N GLY A 186 9.54 42.81 -8.40
CA GLY A 186 9.78 41.63 -7.57
C GLY A 186 8.72 40.53 -7.71
N VAL A 187 7.89 40.55 -8.77
CA VAL A 187 6.81 39.58 -8.96
C VAL A 187 7.23 38.45 -9.88
N TRP A 188 7.06 37.20 -9.46
CA TRP A 188 7.37 36.00 -10.23
C TRP A 188 6.38 35.78 -11.39
N ASN A 189 6.56 36.49 -12.51
CA ASN A 189 5.69 36.42 -13.69
C ASN A 189 6.45 36.48 -15.04
N LYS A 190 7.77 36.28 -15.02
CA LYS A 190 8.61 36.21 -16.22
C LYS A 190 9.07 34.77 -16.45
N TYR A 191 8.56 34.14 -17.50
CA TYR A 191 8.92 32.78 -17.91
C TYR A 191 10.24 32.78 -18.69
N GLY A 192 11.05 31.76 -18.49
CA GLY A 192 12.43 31.65 -18.94
C GLY A 192 12.67 30.59 -20.01
N ASP A 193 11.63 30.00 -20.57
CA ASP A 193 11.75 29.13 -21.76
C ASP A 193 12.19 29.96 -22.96
N ASP A 194 13.35 29.65 -23.55
CA ASP A 194 13.82 30.39 -24.73
C ASP A 194 13.09 29.95 -26.01
N VAL A 195 12.87 28.64 -26.19
CA VAL A 195 12.24 28.06 -27.37
C VAL A 195 11.47 26.76 -27.06
N ASP A 196 10.49 26.44 -27.90
CA ASP A 196 9.81 25.14 -27.90
C ASP A 196 10.64 24.04 -28.57
N HIS A 197 10.09 22.83 -28.62
CA HIS A 197 10.71 21.67 -29.28
C HIS A 197 11.02 21.84 -30.78
N ASN A 198 10.43 22.83 -31.45
CA ASN A 198 10.68 23.17 -32.85
C ASN A 198 11.62 24.39 -33.00
N GLY A 199 12.18 24.90 -31.91
CA GLY A 199 13.02 26.10 -31.91
C GLY A 199 12.25 27.41 -32.05
N ARG A 200 10.91 27.41 -31.89
CA ARG A 200 10.10 28.63 -31.92
C ARG A 200 10.13 29.33 -30.55
N PRO A 201 10.27 30.66 -30.48
CA PRO A 201 10.33 31.37 -29.19
C PRO A 201 9.08 31.15 -28.32
N ILE A 202 9.28 30.86 -27.03
CA ILE A 202 8.20 30.80 -26.04
C ILE A 202 8.13 32.15 -25.32
N ASN A 203 7.18 33.01 -25.74
CA ASN A 203 7.06 34.38 -25.24
C ASN A 203 5.89 34.52 -24.25
N TRP A 204 5.81 33.62 -23.25
CA TRP A 204 4.82 33.75 -22.18
C TRP A 204 5.22 34.89 -21.23
N ASP A 205 4.24 35.68 -20.81
CA ASP A 205 4.39 36.79 -19.86
C ASP A 205 3.07 36.93 -19.09
N LYS A 206 2.85 38.04 -18.39
CA LYS A 206 1.63 38.32 -17.61
C LYS A 206 0.31 38.05 -18.35
N TRP A 207 0.29 38.11 -19.68
CA TRP A 207 -0.90 37.78 -20.49
C TRP A 207 -1.34 36.32 -20.36
N ALA A 208 -0.42 35.42 -20.00
CA ALA A 208 -0.66 34.00 -19.79
C ALA A 208 -1.23 33.68 -18.40
N ILE A 209 -1.21 34.66 -17.48
CA ILE A 209 -1.65 34.53 -16.09
C ILE A 209 -3.03 35.15 -15.95
N THR A 210 -3.90 34.54 -15.14
CA THR A 210 -5.24 35.05 -14.83
C THR A 210 -5.19 36.45 -14.20
N SER A 211 -6.16 37.30 -14.53
CA SER A 211 -6.21 38.71 -14.07
C SER A 211 -6.67 38.88 -12.62
N ASP A 212 -7.34 37.87 -12.08
CA ASP A 212 -7.82 37.79 -10.70
C ASP A 212 -6.85 37.08 -9.75
N ASP A 213 -5.63 36.85 -10.21
CA ASP A 213 -4.47 36.49 -9.39
C ASP A 213 -3.59 37.73 -9.10
N PRO A 214 -3.91 38.50 -8.03
CA PRO A 214 -3.24 39.75 -7.73
C PRO A 214 -1.79 39.57 -7.25
N LYS A 215 -1.44 38.37 -6.76
CA LYS A 215 -0.11 38.04 -6.25
C LYS A 215 0.89 37.98 -7.39
N PHE A 216 0.47 37.43 -8.53
CA PHE A 216 1.32 37.26 -9.71
C PHE A 216 1.08 38.35 -10.77
N ARG A 217 0.07 39.20 -10.58
CA ARG A 217 -0.25 40.38 -11.41
C ARG A 217 -0.49 40.02 -12.88
N GLY A 218 -1.28 38.98 -13.11
CA GLY A 218 -1.67 38.58 -14.45
C GLY A 218 -2.50 39.65 -15.16
N THR A 219 -2.49 39.59 -16.50
CA THR A 219 -3.24 40.49 -17.39
C THR A 219 -4.10 39.73 -18.38
N GLY A 220 -4.25 38.42 -18.22
CA GLY A 220 -5.12 37.58 -19.03
C GLY A 220 -6.60 37.78 -18.69
N GLY A 221 -7.42 36.81 -19.10
CA GLY A 221 -8.80 36.64 -18.66
C GLY A 221 -8.92 36.35 -17.17
N LYS A 222 -10.15 36.24 -16.68
CA LYS A 222 -10.40 35.73 -15.32
C LYS A 222 -10.21 34.22 -15.29
N ASP A 223 -9.91 33.69 -14.13
CA ASP A 223 -9.87 32.25 -13.93
C ASP A 223 -11.21 31.61 -14.32
N SER A 224 -11.11 30.42 -14.91
CA SER A 224 -12.23 29.59 -15.33
C SER A 224 -12.57 28.50 -14.31
N GLY A 225 -11.73 28.30 -13.29
CA GLY A 225 -11.95 27.36 -12.19
C GLY A 225 -11.41 27.88 -10.86
N ASP A 226 -10.92 26.95 -10.03
CA ASP A 226 -10.37 27.25 -8.71
C ASP A 226 -8.89 27.67 -8.77
N ASP A 227 -8.54 28.67 -7.95
CA ASP A 227 -7.18 29.20 -7.81
C ASP A 227 -6.24 28.23 -7.06
N TYR A 228 -4.97 28.25 -7.44
CA TYR A 228 -3.87 27.61 -6.74
C TYR A 228 -2.86 28.65 -6.21
N GLU A 229 -3.15 29.17 -5.01
CA GLU A 229 -2.45 30.32 -4.38
C GLU A 229 -0.90 30.28 -4.38
N ALA A 230 -0.29 29.10 -4.49
CA ALA A 230 1.17 28.93 -4.43
C ALA A 230 1.90 29.25 -5.75
N ALA A 231 1.22 29.28 -6.90
CA ALA A 231 1.83 29.57 -8.21
C ALA A 231 0.88 30.38 -9.12
N PRO A 232 1.38 31.06 -10.17
CA PRO A 232 0.52 31.78 -11.10
C PRO A 232 -0.44 30.85 -11.83
N ASP A 233 -1.74 31.14 -11.73
CA ASP A 233 -2.77 30.41 -12.47
C ASP A 233 -2.82 30.84 -13.95
N LEU A 234 -3.01 29.86 -14.83
CA LEU A 234 -2.94 30.05 -16.27
C LEU A 234 -4.29 30.46 -16.88
N ASP A 235 -4.27 31.46 -17.76
CA ASP A 235 -5.46 31.92 -18.45
C ASP A 235 -5.86 30.99 -19.62
N HIS A 236 -6.58 29.93 -19.28
CA HIS A 236 -7.11 29.00 -20.28
C HIS A 236 -8.14 29.63 -21.23
N HIS A 237 -8.67 30.84 -20.99
CA HIS A 237 -9.50 31.52 -22.00
C HIS A 237 -8.68 31.95 -23.21
N ASN A 238 -7.38 32.18 -23.03
CA ASN A 238 -6.49 32.63 -24.10
C ASN A 238 -6.20 31.51 -25.11
N PRO A 239 -6.63 31.65 -26.39
CA PRO A 239 -6.36 30.64 -27.40
C PRO A 239 -4.87 30.44 -27.68
N GLN A 240 -4.04 31.48 -27.56
CA GLN A 240 -2.59 31.37 -27.75
C GLN A 240 -1.94 30.51 -26.66
N LEU A 241 -2.40 30.64 -25.40
CA LEU A 241 -1.96 29.75 -24.31
C LEU A 241 -2.34 28.30 -24.63
N ARG A 242 -3.61 28.06 -25.00
CA ARG A 242 -4.09 26.71 -25.29
C ARG A 242 -3.35 26.08 -26.47
N GLU A 243 -3.10 26.83 -27.55
CA GLU A 243 -2.29 26.37 -28.68
C GLU A 243 -0.88 25.97 -28.23
N SER A 244 -0.23 26.79 -27.39
CA SER A 244 1.09 26.49 -26.86
C SER A 244 1.11 25.22 -25.98
N LEU A 245 0.07 25.00 -25.16
CA LEU A 245 -0.08 23.78 -24.36
C LEU A 245 -0.38 22.54 -25.22
N ILE A 246 -1.21 22.68 -26.25
CA ILE A 246 -1.50 21.60 -27.22
C ILE A 246 -0.23 21.19 -27.96
N ASP A 247 0.60 22.15 -28.35
CA ASP A 247 1.89 21.88 -29.00
C ASP A 247 2.85 21.12 -28.05
N TRP A 248 2.86 21.46 -26.76
CA TRP A 248 3.64 20.73 -25.75
C TRP A 248 3.11 19.31 -25.51
N LEU A 249 1.80 19.14 -25.36
CA LEU A 249 1.18 17.82 -25.19
C LEU A 249 1.39 16.93 -26.42
N ASN A 250 1.31 17.50 -27.62
CA ASN A 250 1.61 16.77 -28.85
C ASN A 250 3.08 16.32 -28.89
N TRP A 251 4.02 17.15 -28.46
CA TRP A 251 5.42 16.76 -28.32
C TRP A 251 5.63 15.64 -27.28
N LEU A 252 4.98 15.72 -26.11
CA LEU A 252 5.00 14.63 -25.13
C LEU A 252 4.49 13.31 -25.72
N LYS A 253 3.47 13.38 -26.57
CA LYS A 253 2.92 12.22 -27.29
C LYS A 253 3.88 11.71 -28.36
N THR A 254 4.31 12.56 -29.29
CA THR A 254 5.02 12.15 -30.51
C THR A 254 6.48 11.81 -30.26
N ASP A 255 7.15 12.63 -29.47
CA ASP A 255 8.59 12.57 -29.28
C ASP A 255 8.93 11.80 -28.00
N ILE A 256 8.24 12.10 -26.91
CA ILE A 256 8.53 11.48 -25.60
C ILE A 256 7.85 10.11 -25.46
N GLY A 257 6.74 9.90 -26.16
CA GLY A 257 6.09 8.59 -26.27
C GLY A 257 5.01 8.30 -25.23
N PHE A 258 4.39 9.32 -24.64
CA PHE A 258 3.24 9.13 -23.78
C PHE A 258 1.97 8.75 -24.56
N GLU A 259 1.09 7.98 -23.91
CA GLU A 259 -0.14 7.43 -24.50
C GLU A 259 -1.41 7.68 -23.66
N GLY A 260 -1.32 8.53 -22.64
CA GLY A 260 -2.47 8.99 -21.87
C GLY A 260 -2.10 10.17 -20.98
N TRP A 261 -3.11 10.90 -20.50
CA TRP A 261 -2.92 12.05 -19.60
C TRP A 261 -3.66 11.81 -18.28
N ARG A 262 -2.98 12.04 -17.16
CA ARG A 262 -3.59 12.34 -15.88
C ARG A 262 -3.58 13.85 -15.71
N PHE A 263 -4.75 14.49 -15.68
CA PHE A 263 -4.83 15.94 -15.50
C PHE A 263 -4.89 16.28 -14.01
N ASP A 264 -3.84 16.95 -13.55
CA ASP A 264 -3.72 17.48 -12.20
C ASP A 264 -4.71 18.61 -11.93
N PHE A 265 -5.21 18.67 -10.69
CA PHE A 265 -6.06 19.76 -10.19
C PHE A 265 -7.10 20.24 -11.22
N ILE A 266 -7.80 19.28 -11.84
CA ILE A 266 -8.59 19.52 -13.06
C ILE A 266 -9.80 20.46 -12.83
N ARG A 267 -10.14 20.71 -11.56
CA ARG A 267 -11.16 21.68 -11.14
C ARG A 267 -10.69 23.14 -11.28
N GLY A 268 -9.39 23.37 -11.48
CA GLY A 268 -8.79 24.69 -11.63
C GLY A 268 -9.07 25.37 -12.97
N TYR A 269 -9.56 24.64 -13.98
CA TYR A 269 -9.94 25.23 -15.27
C TYR A 269 -11.19 24.58 -15.86
N ALA A 270 -11.83 25.29 -16.79
CA ALA A 270 -13.10 24.84 -17.35
C ALA A 270 -12.97 23.52 -18.15
N PRO A 271 -13.92 22.58 -18.02
CA PRO A 271 -13.88 21.26 -18.64
C PRO A 271 -13.82 21.28 -20.17
N GLU A 272 -14.31 22.33 -20.83
CA GLU A 272 -14.23 22.47 -22.29
C GLU A 272 -12.79 22.57 -22.79
N TYR A 273 -11.88 23.12 -21.98
CA TYR A 273 -10.46 23.17 -22.31
C TYR A 273 -9.82 21.79 -22.18
N CYS A 274 -10.17 21.03 -21.15
CA CYS A 274 -9.76 19.63 -21.03
C CYS A 274 -10.22 18.81 -22.24
N ARG A 275 -11.47 18.98 -22.69
CA ARG A 275 -11.99 18.36 -23.91
C ARG A 275 -11.12 18.71 -25.12
N GLU A 276 -10.83 20.00 -25.33
CA GLU A 276 -10.00 20.48 -26.44
C GLU A 276 -8.59 19.84 -26.41
N TYR A 277 -7.96 19.77 -25.23
CA TYR A 277 -6.65 19.12 -25.06
C TYR A 277 -6.69 17.65 -25.45
N CYS A 278 -7.71 16.90 -25.04
CA CYS A 278 -7.88 15.50 -25.43
C CYS A 278 -8.11 15.35 -26.94
N GLU A 279 -9.04 16.12 -27.53
CA GLU A 279 -9.38 16.06 -28.96
C GLU A 279 -8.19 16.36 -29.87
N LYS A 280 -7.40 17.38 -29.52
CA LYS A 280 -6.30 17.88 -30.35
C LYS A 280 -4.98 17.15 -30.11
N THR A 281 -4.92 16.18 -29.19
CA THR A 281 -3.71 15.42 -28.87
C THR A 281 -3.88 13.93 -29.13
N LEU A 282 -4.30 13.14 -28.14
CA LEU A 282 -4.37 11.68 -28.22
C LEU A 282 -5.69 11.18 -28.84
N GLY A 283 -6.75 11.99 -28.90
CA GLY A 283 -8.04 11.66 -29.50
C GLY A 283 -9.01 10.95 -28.54
N GLY A 284 -10.20 10.56 -29.04
CA GLY A 284 -11.32 10.17 -28.18
C GLY A 284 -11.28 8.76 -27.57
N ASP A 285 -10.49 7.85 -28.14
CA ASP A 285 -10.43 6.43 -27.74
C ASP A 285 -9.31 6.13 -26.73
N THR A 286 -8.73 7.18 -26.12
CA THR A 286 -7.62 7.10 -25.19
C THR A 286 -8.07 7.18 -23.74
N PHE A 287 -7.33 6.53 -22.84
CA PHE A 287 -7.53 6.69 -21.41
C PHE A 287 -6.97 8.05 -20.94
N TYR A 288 -7.87 8.89 -20.42
CA TYR A 288 -7.54 10.09 -19.68
C TYR A 288 -8.21 10.02 -18.31
N VAL A 289 -7.53 10.49 -17.28
CA VAL A 289 -8.09 10.60 -15.94
C VAL A 289 -7.84 11.98 -15.36
N GLY A 290 -8.87 12.62 -14.83
CA GLY A 290 -8.76 13.92 -14.17
C GLY A 290 -8.85 13.78 -12.66
N GLU A 291 -8.01 14.55 -11.96
CA GLU A 291 -8.13 14.74 -10.53
C GLU A 291 -9.10 15.88 -10.22
N TYR A 292 -10.40 15.56 -10.24
CA TYR A 292 -11.41 16.43 -9.64
C TYR A 292 -11.60 15.99 -8.19
N PHE A 293 -10.73 16.48 -7.29
CA PHE A 293 -10.85 16.21 -5.85
C PHE A 293 -12.07 16.94 -5.30
N VAL A 294 -13.22 16.26 -5.38
CA VAL A 294 -14.53 16.80 -5.01
C VAL A 294 -14.71 16.76 -3.50
N ASP A 295 -15.22 17.86 -2.93
CA ASP A 295 -15.60 17.90 -1.53
C ASP A 295 -16.71 16.88 -1.25
N LEU A 296 -16.52 16.02 -0.25
CA LEU A 296 -17.57 15.14 0.23
C LEU A 296 -18.46 15.85 1.25
N HIS A 297 -19.69 15.37 1.40
CA HIS A 297 -20.61 15.88 2.41
C HIS A 297 -20.37 15.20 3.76
N TRP A 298 -20.07 15.99 4.78
CA TRP A 298 -19.82 15.51 6.15
C TRP A 298 -20.85 16.11 7.11
N ASN A 299 -21.35 15.29 8.03
CA ASN A 299 -22.28 15.70 9.08
C ASN A 299 -21.50 16.16 10.32
N GLY A 300 -21.89 17.28 10.94
CA GLY A 300 -21.30 17.77 12.19
C GLY A 300 -20.21 18.85 12.02
N GLU A 301 -19.73 19.41 13.13
CA GLU A 301 -18.62 20.37 13.14
C GLU A 301 -17.27 19.65 12.98
N ARG A 302 -16.21 20.37 12.57
CA ARG A 302 -14.88 19.87 12.14
C ARG A 302 -14.19 18.83 13.05
N HIS A 303 -14.67 18.59 14.26
CA HIS A 303 -14.05 17.70 15.25
C HIS A 303 -14.88 16.44 15.58
N CYS A 304 -16.08 16.27 15.02
CA CYS A 304 -16.88 15.03 15.13
C CYS A 304 -17.55 14.63 13.79
N SER A 305 -16.87 14.89 12.67
CA SER A 305 -17.51 14.82 11.36
C SER A 305 -17.65 13.38 10.85
N ASP A 306 -18.88 12.88 10.80
CA ASP A 306 -19.22 11.60 10.17
C ASP A 306 -19.53 11.82 8.69
N LEU A 307 -18.97 10.99 7.80
CA LEU A 307 -19.28 11.09 6.37
C LEU A 307 -20.78 10.79 6.17
N ASP A 308 -21.48 11.68 5.45
CA ASP A 308 -22.88 11.43 5.10
C ASP A 308 -22.98 10.19 4.21
N TYR A 309 -24.01 9.37 4.44
CA TYR A 309 -24.33 8.23 3.59
C TYR A 309 -24.67 8.69 2.16
N ASN A 310 -25.31 9.84 2.01
CA ASN A 310 -25.67 10.37 0.70
C ASN A 310 -24.57 11.30 0.15
N GLN A 311 -23.84 10.82 -0.85
CA GLN A 311 -22.83 11.58 -1.58
C GLN A 311 -23.28 12.01 -2.99
N ASP A 312 -24.59 12.00 -3.27
CA ASP A 312 -25.18 12.32 -4.59
C ASP A 312 -24.68 13.66 -5.14
N ALA A 313 -24.60 14.69 -4.30
CA ALA A 313 -24.11 15.99 -4.73
C ALA A 313 -22.65 15.94 -5.20
N ALA A 314 -21.80 15.15 -4.55
CA ALA A 314 -20.40 14.99 -4.93
C ALA A 314 -20.28 14.23 -6.25
N ARG A 315 -20.93 13.08 -6.40
CA ARG A 315 -20.92 12.32 -7.66
C ARG A 315 -21.61 13.05 -8.81
N GLN A 316 -22.61 13.90 -8.53
CA GLN A 316 -23.26 14.75 -9.53
C GLN A 316 -22.31 15.81 -10.09
N ARG A 317 -21.49 16.47 -9.25
CA ARG A 317 -20.47 17.41 -9.72
C ARG A 317 -19.48 16.75 -10.67
N LEU A 318 -19.04 15.52 -10.34
CA LEU A 318 -18.18 14.73 -11.24
C LEU A 318 -18.89 14.45 -12.58
N CYS A 319 -20.14 13.99 -12.55
CA CYS A 319 -20.93 13.75 -13.77
C CYS A 319 -21.09 15.02 -14.63
N ASP A 320 -21.32 16.17 -14.01
CA ASP A 320 -21.50 17.43 -14.74
C ASP A 320 -20.20 17.94 -15.36
N TYR A 321 -19.07 17.73 -14.68
CA TYR A 321 -17.75 17.96 -15.27
C TYR A 321 -17.50 17.03 -16.47
N ILE A 322 -17.70 15.72 -16.30
CA ILE A 322 -17.48 14.70 -17.34
C ILE A 322 -18.32 14.98 -18.60
N LYS A 323 -19.57 15.41 -18.45
CA LYS A 323 -20.43 15.74 -19.62
C LYS A 323 -19.85 16.85 -20.49
N ARG A 324 -19.12 17.80 -19.91
CA ARG A 324 -18.51 18.93 -20.60
C ARG A 324 -17.10 18.60 -21.11
N ALA A 325 -16.35 17.81 -20.36
CA ALA A 325 -15.02 17.32 -20.74
C ALA A 325 -15.07 16.19 -21.80
N GLU A 326 -16.20 15.49 -21.91
CA GLU A 326 -16.56 14.44 -22.87
C GLU A 326 -15.70 13.16 -22.78
N TYR A 327 -14.40 13.26 -22.98
CA TYR A 327 -13.46 12.13 -23.09
C TYR A 327 -12.98 11.66 -21.71
N THR A 328 -12.68 12.60 -20.82
CA THR A 328 -11.97 12.35 -19.57
C THR A 328 -12.79 11.52 -18.58
N THR A 329 -12.16 10.49 -18.01
CA THR A 329 -12.65 9.81 -16.79
C THR A 329 -12.20 10.62 -15.57
N LEU A 330 -12.81 10.44 -14.41
CA LEU A 330 -12.37 11.12 -13.18
C LEU A 330 -12.07 10.11 -12.09
N PHE A 331 -11.12 10.44 -11.21
CA PHE A 331 -10.90 9.69 -9.98
C PHE A 331 -12.19 9.69 -9.13
N ASP A 332 -12.60 8.51 -8.69
CA ASP A 332 -13.83 8.29 -7.93
C ASP A 332 -13.61 8.54 -6.43
N PHE A 333 -13.35 9.81 -6.09
CA PHE A 333 -13.23 10.27 -4.70
C PHE A 333 -14.45 9.93 -3.83
N PRO A 334 -15.71 9.96 -4.32
CA PRO A 334 -16.85 9.44 -3.58
C PRO A 334 -16.69 7.97 -3.18
N THR A 335 -16.28 7.08 -4.09
CA THR A 335 -16.00 5.68 -3.73
C THR A 335 -14.85 5.59 -2.72
N LYS A 336 -13.75 6.32 -2.92
CA LYS A 336 -12.60 6.35 -1.98
C LYS A 336 -13.06 6.68 -0.56
N GLY A 337 -13.77 7.79 -0.36
CA GLY A 337 -14.22 8.21 0.97
C GLY A 337 -15.23 7.27 1.60
N ILE A 338 -16.23 6.80 0.83
CA ILE A 338 -17.27 5.92 1.35
C ILE A 338 -16.70 4.55 1.72
N LEU A 339 -15.82 4.00 0.87
CA LEU A 339 -15.18 2.71 1.11
C LEU A 339 -14.26 2.78 2.33
N GLN A 340 -13.54 3.89 2.48
CA GLN A 340 -12.69 4.15 3.65
C GLN A 340 -13.50 4.10 4.96
N GLU A 341 -14.60 4.83 5.03
CA GLU A 341 -15.45 4.87 6.22
C GLU A 341 -16.16 3.53 6.45
N ALA A 342 -16.61 2.85 5.38
CA ALA A 342 -17.23 1.53 5.47
C ALA A 342 -16.30 0.50 6.14
N VAL A 343 -15.03 0.43 5.73
CA VAL A 343 -14.08 -0.54 6.31
C VAL A 343 -13.55 -0.10 7.67
N LYS A 344 -13.40 1.22 7.89
CA LYS A 344 -12.91 1.77 9.17
C LYS A 344 -13.90 1.52 10.31
N HIS A 345 -15.20 1.70 10.03
CA HIS A 345 -16.25 1.66 11.04
C HIS A 345 -17.11 0.39 10.99
N THR A 346 -16.78 -0.57 10.12
CA THR A 346 -17.64 -1.73 9.87
C THR A 346 -19.06 -1.27 9.53
N GLN A 347 -19.16 -0.36 8.56
CA GLN A 347 -20.41 0.24 8.08
C GLN A 347 -20.61 -0.13 6.60
N TYR A 348 -20.65 -1.44 6.33
CA TYR A 348 -20.76 -2.00 4.98
C TYR A 348 -22.11 -1.75 4.31
N ASP A 349 -23.13 -1.37 5.10
CA ASP A 349 -24.40 -0.85 4.62
C ASP A 349 -24.24 0.45 3.79
N ARG A 350 -23.16 1.23 4.00
CA ARG A 350 -22.81 2.39 3.17
C ARG A 350 -22.56 2.03 1.72
N LEU A 351 -22.14 0.81 1.42
CA LEU A 351 -21.77 0.36 0.07
C LEU A 351 -22.98 0.11 -0.84
N LYS A 352 -24.19 0.51 -0.42
CA LYS A 352 -25.43 0.48 -1.20
C LYS A 352 -26.22 1.77 -0.99
N ASP A 353 -26.48 2.50 -2.08
CA ASP A 353 -27.31 3.70 -2.04
C ASP A 353 -28.82 3.39 -1.93
N GLY A 354 -29.63 4.43 -1.76
CA GLY A 354 -31.08 4.32 -1.62
C GLY A 354 -31.79 3.73 -2.85
N GLN A 355 -31.10 3.62 -3.99
CA GLN A 355 -31.58 3.05 -5.24
C GLN A 355 -31.01 1.63 -5.47
N GLY A 356 -30.26 1.10 -4.51
CA GLY A 356 -29.67 -0.24 -4.54
C GLY A 356 -28.42 -0.36 -5.41
N LYS A 357 -27.79 0.76 -5.78
CA LYS A 357 -26.54 0.80 -6.56
C LYS A 357 -25.34 1.10 -5.65
N ALA A 358 -24.14 1.02 -6.20
CA ALA A 358 -22.96 1.51 -5.48
C ALA A 358 -23.07 3.02 -5.23
N PRO A 359 -22.54 3.53 -4.11
CA PRO A 359 -22.79 4.90 -3.66
C PRO A 359 -21.85 5.95 -4.28
N GLY A 360 -20.72 5.54 -4.89
CA GLY A 360 -19.80 6.46 -5.57
C GLY A 360 -20.13 6.72 -7.04
N LEU A 361 -19.19 7.29 -7.79
CA LEU A 361 -19.35 7.58 -9.22
C LEU A 361 -19.56 6.30 -10.02
N LEU A 362 -18.90 5.19 -9.64
CA LEU A 362 -19.08 3.90 -10.30
C LEU A 362 -20.53 3.38 -10.27
N GLY A 363 -21.35 3.82 -9.30
CA GLY A 363 -22.77 3.46 -9.27
C GLY A 363 -23.61 4.15 -10.34
N TRP A 364 -23.15 5.29 -10.86
CA TRP A 364 -23.87 6.10 -11.85
C TRP A 364 -23.27 5.99 -13.25
N TRP A 365 -21.94 6.04 -13.34
CA TRP A 365 -21.22 6.05 -14.61
C TRP A 365 -19.88 5.32 -14.50
N PRO A 366 -19.90 3.98 -14.40
CA PRO A 366 -18.70 3.21 -14.10
C PRO A 366 -17.64 3.28 -15.20
N GLU A 367 -18.02 3.46 -16.47
CA GLU A 367 -17.08 3.71 -17.58
C GLU A 367 -16.25 4.98 -17.42
N LYS A 368 -16.69 5.92 -16.57
CA LYS A 368 -16.02 7.19 -16.30
C LYS A 368 -15.45 7.29 -14.89
N ALA A 369 -15.55 6.23 -14.10
CA ALA A 369 -15.06 6.17 -12.72
C ALA A 369 -13.71 5.45 -12.65
N CYS A 370 -12.64 6.21 -12.38
CA CYS A 370 -11.35 5.64 -12.05
C CYS A 370 -11.25 5.43 -10.53
N THR A 371 -11.41 4.20 -10.08
CA THR A 371 -11.43 3.83 -8.65
C THR A 371 -10.02 3.57 -8.13
N PHE A 372 -9.73 3.94 -6.88
CA PHE A 372 -8.40 3.81 -6.28
C PHE A 372 -8.52 3.63 -4.75
N VAL A 373 -7.47 3.09 -4.11
CA VAL A 373 -7.41 2.92 -2.64
C VAL A 373 -6.72 4.10 -1.98
N ASP A 374 -5.54 4.46 -2.47
CA ASP A 374 -4.81 5.70 -2.15
C ASP A 374 -4.06 6.17 -3.40
N ASN A 375 -3.60 7.41 -3.37
CA ASN A 375 -2.61 7.96 -4.28
C ASN A 375 -1.47 8.63 -3.50
N HIS A 376 -0.56 9.32 -4.18
CA HIS A 376 0.54 10.05 -3.53
C HIS A 376 0.09 11.16 -2.55
N ASP A 377 -1.13 11.70 -2.67
CA ASP A 377 -1.64 12.74 -1.75
C ASP A 377 -2.39 12.15 -0.56
N THR A 378 -3.34 11.25 -0.84
CA THR A 378 -4.18 10.66 0.20
C THR A 378 -3.36 9.73 1.09
N GLY A 379 -2.42 8.98 0.51
CA GLY A 379 -1.50 8.08 1.19
C GLY A 379 -0.06 8.61 1.20
N SER A 380 0.91 7.73 0.91
CA SER A 380 2.35 8.03 0.89
C SER A 380 2.84 8.78 2.12
N THR A 381 3.79 9.70 2.01
CA THR A 381 4.24 10.51 3.16
C THR A 381 3.41 11.78 3.37
N GLN A 382 2.48 12.11 2.47
CA GLN A 382 1.54 13.23 2.67
C GLN A 382 0.44 12.88 3.68
N GLN A 383 -0.13 11.67 3.58
CA GLN A 383 -1.17 11.18 4.48
C GLN A 383 -2.36 12.14 4.63
N HIS A 384 -2.76 12.85 3.56
CA HIS A 384 -3.87 13.80 3.65
C HIS A 384 -5.21 13.13 3.92
N TRP A 385 -5.40 11.90 3.42
CA TRP A 385 -6.63 11.14 3.59
C TRP A 385 -6.42 9.62 3.44
N PRO A 386 -5.59 9.02 4.31
CA PRO A 386 -5.07 7.67 4.06
C PRO A 386 -6.15 6.63 4.27
N PHE A 387 -6.14 5.60 3.42
CA PHE A 387 -6.97 4.42 3.66
C PHE A 387 -6.48 3.71 4.93
N PRO A 388 -7.37 3.16 5.78
CA PRO A 388 -6.96 2.42 6.97
C PRO A 388 -5.97 1.31 6.62
N SER A 389 -4.73 1.44 7.08
CA SER A 389 -3.61 0.59 6.64
C SER A 389 -3.87 -0.91 6.81
N LYS A 390 -4.54 -1.30 7.90
CA LYS A 390 -4.93 -2.70 8.18
C LYS A 390 -6.05 -3.24 7.28
N HIS A 391 -6.66 -2.40 6.45
CA HIS A 391 -7.80 -2.71 5.61
C HIS A 391 -7.53 -2.46 4.12
N VAL A 392 -6.31 -2.10 3.70
CA VAL A 392 -5.98 -1.80 2.29
C VAL A 392 -6.41 -2.92 1.33
N MET A 393 -6.25 -4.19 1.73
CA MET A 393 -6.70 -5.33 0.91
C MET A 393 -8.22 -5.43 0.75
N LEU A 394 -9.03 -4.92 1.68
CA LEU A 394 -10.47 -4.77 1.48
C LEU A 394 -10.76 -3.73 0.39
N GLY A 395 -9.99 -2.63 0.37
CA GLY A 395 -10.02 -1.64 -0.70
C GLY A 395 -9.77 -2.27 -2.07
N TYR A 396 -8.68 -3.04 -2.19
CA TYR A 396 -8.32 -3.74 -3.43
C TYR A 396 -9.31 -4.82 -3.83
N ALA A 397 -9.80 -5.63 -2.87
CA ALA A 397 -10.85 -6.61 -3.13
C ALA A 397 -12.08 -5.94 -3.75
N TYR A 398 -12.47 -4.77 -3.25
CA TYR A 398 -13.57 -4.00 -3.84
C TYR A 398 -13.23 -3.50 -5.24
N ILE A 399 -12.22 -2.64 -5.42
CA ILE A 399 -12.00 -1.95 -6.70
C ILE A 399 -11.60 -2.91 -7.84
N LEU A 400 -10.95 -4.05 -7.53
CA LEU A 400 -10.52 -5.01 -8.55
C LEU A 400 -11.66 -5.95 -8.99
N THR A 401 -12.65 -6.23 -8.13
CA THR A 401 -13.80 -7.07 -8.52
C THR A 401 -14.99 -6.25 -9.06
N HIS A 402 -15.04 -4.94 -8.82
CA HIS A 402 -16.19 -4.10 -9.18
C HIS A 402 -16.06 -3.45 -10.59
N PRO A 403 -17.16 -2.92 -11.15
CA PRO A 403 -17.10 -2.01 -12.30
C PRO A 403 -16.29 -0.75 -11.98
N GLY A 404 -15.96 0.04 -12.99
CA GLY A 404 -14.97 1.11 -12.88
C GLY A 404 -13.59 0.69 -13.40
N ILE A 405 -12.71 1.66 -13.54
CA ILE A 405 -11.32 1.48 -13.97
C ILE A 405 -10.45 1.50 -12.70
N PRO A 406 -9.90 0.37 -12.23
CA PRO A 406 -9.05 0.37 -11.04
C PRO A 406 -7.69 1.02 -11.32
N CYS A 407 -7.26 1.88 -10.41
CA CYS A 407 -5.93 2.44 -10.31
C CYS A 407 -5.26 1.90 -9.03
N LEU A 408 -4.18 1.15 -9.21
CA LEU A 408 -3.36 0.60 -8.12
C LEU A 408 -2.32 1.64 -7.70
N PHE A 409 -1.87 1.56 -6.46
CA PHE A 409 -0.84 2.45 -5.93
C PHE A 409 0.50 1.72 -5.78
N TRP A 410 1.59 2.33 -6.27
CA TRP A 410 2.93 1.74 -6.28
C TRP A 410 3.34 1.19 -4.91
N GLU A 411 3.24 2.00 -3.85
CA GLU A 411 3.75 1.61 -2.53
C GLU A 411 2.98 0.41 -1.95
N HIS A 412 1.66 0.36 -2.16
CA HIS A 412 0.87 -0.79 -1.75
C HIS A 412 1.31 -2.07 -2.48
N HIS A 413 1.62 -1.98 -3.77
CA HIS A 413 2.01 -3.14 -4.58
C HIS A 413 3.44 -3.58 -4.27
N PHE A 414 4.42 -2.68 -4.43
CA PHE A 414 5.84 -3.00 -4.38
C PHE A 414 6.48 -2.87 -3.00
N ASP A 415 5.99 -1.99 -2.14
CA ASP A 415 6.68 -1.63 -0.89
C ASP A 415 6.02 -2.23 0.36
N TRP A 416 4.71 -2.54 0.31
CA TRP A 416 3.94 -3.05 1.45
C TRP A 416 3.79 -4.58 1.47
N GLY A 417 4.43 -5.28 0.54
CA GLY A 417 4.39 -6.74 0.47
C GLY A 417 3.04 -7.32 0.03
N LEU A 418 2.18 -6.53 -0.61
CA LEU A 418 0.83 -6.94 -1.04
C LEU A 418 0.75 -7.35 -2.52
N ALA A 419 1.85 -7.28 -3.27
CA ALA A 419 1.90 -7.61 -4.70
C ALA A 419 1.15 -8.91 -5.05
N ALA A 420 1.46 -10.02 -4.36
CA ALA A 420 0.88 -11.32 -4.66
C ALA A 420 -0.65 -11.34 -4.51
N GLU A 421 -1.20 -10.70 -3.48
CA GLU A 421 -2.64 -10.65 -3.25
C GLU A 421 -3.34 -9.75 -4.26
N ILE A 422 -2.74 -8.61 -4.58
CA ILE A 422 -3.24 -7.67 -5.60
C ILE A 422 -3.20 -8.32 -6.98
N ASP A 423 -2.10 -8.95 -7.37
CA ASP A 423 -1.91 -9.61 -8.67
C ASP A 423 -2.93 -10.74 -8.87
N ASN A 424 -3.22 -11.51 -7.82
CA ASN A 424 -4.26 -12.53 -7.87
C ASN A 424 -5.66 -11.95 -8.17
N LEU A 425 -5.97 -10.78 -7.62
CA LEU A 425 -7.23 -10.07 -7.87
C LEU A 425 -7.24 -9.42 -9.27
N VAL A 426 -6.12 -8.89 -9.76
CA VAL A 426 -6.02 -8.41 -11.16
C VAL A 426 -6.19 -9.57 -12.15
N ALA A 427 -5.52 -10.70 -11.92
CA ALA A 427 -5.67 -11.89 -12.73
C ALA A 427 -7.12 -12.42 -12.70
N LEU A 428 -7.82 -12.30 -11.56
CA LEU A 428 -9.23 -12.64 -11.44
C LEU A 428 -10.09 -11.71 -12.29
N ARG A 429 -9.88 -10.40 -12.16
CA ARG A 429 -10.57 -9.39 -12.95
C ARG A 429 -10.49 -9.69 -14.44
N GLN A 430 -9.28 -9.97 -14.93
CA GLN A 430 -9.02 -10.25 -16.34
C GLN A 430 -9.69 -11.54 -16.82
N ARG A 431 -9.49 -12.66 -16.12
CA ARG A 431 -10.03 -13.97 -16.55
C ARG A 431 -11.55 -14.06 -16.40
N ALA A 432 -12.13 -13.36 -15.44
CA ALA A 432 -13.58 -13.27 -15.25
C ALA A 432 -14.26 -12.30 -16.22
N GLY A 433 -13.48 -11.58 -17.04
CA GLY A 433 -13.99 -10.61 -18.00
C GLY A 433 -14.61 -9.37 -17.35
N ILE A 434 -14.10 -8.98 -16.17
CA ILE A 434 -14.55 -7.77 -15.48
C ILE A 434 -13.86 -6.57 -16.14
N GLN A 435 -14.68 -5.62 -16.55
CA GLN A 435 -14.36 -4.37 -17.25
C GLN A 435 -15.17 -3.22 -16.65
N ALA A 436 -14.86 -1.99 -17.03
CA ALA A 436 -15.43 -0.79 -16.44
C ALA A 436 -16.96 -0.75 -16.48
N ASP A 437 -17.61 -1.23 -17.54
CA ASP A 437 -19.07 -1.31 -17.72
C ASP A 437 -19.69 -2.62 -17.21
N SER A 438 -18.97 -3.42 -16.42
CA SER A 438 -19.49 -4.68 -15.89
C SER A 438 -20.76 -4.50 -15.07
N LYS A 439 -21.63 -5.51 -15.08
CA LYS A 439 -22.87 -5.48 -14.31
C LYS A 439 -22.57 -5.77 -12.84
N LEU A 440 -22.96 -4.84 -11.96
CA LEU A 440 -22.94 -5.02 -10.51
C LEU A 440 -24.36 -5.28 -9.98
N GLU A 441 -24.49 -6.29 -9.12
CA GLU A 441 -25.70 -6.58 -8.35
C GLU A 441 -25.32 -6.73 -6.87
N ILE A 442 -25.80 -5.81 -6.03
CA ILE A 442 -25.56 -5.85 -4.58
C ILE A 442 -26.62 -6.74 -3.94
N LEU A 443 -26.17 -7.90 -3.43
CA LEU A 443 -27.03 -8.92 -2.83
C LEU A 443 -27.34 -8.64 -1.36
N ALA A 444 -26.36 -8.12 -0.62
CA ALA A 444 -26.51 -7.68 0.76
C ALA A 444 -25.59 -6.49 1.05
N ALA A 445 -26.08 -5.57 1.87
CA ALA A 445 -25.33 -4.45 2.42
C ALA A 445 -25.93 -4.19 3.81
N GLU A 446 -25.32 -4.84 4.79
CA GLU A 446 -25.64 -4.75 6.21
C GLU A 446 -24.43 -4.17 6.93
N HIS A 447 -24.59 -3.77 8.20
CA HIS A 447 -23.55 -3.10 8.97
C HIS A 447 -22.19 -3.82 8.88
N ASP A 448 -22.15 -5.12 9.17
CA ASP A 448 -20.96 -5.97 9.23
C ASP A 448 -20.76 -6.88 8.00
N MET A 449 -21.53 -6.70 6.92
CA MET A 449 -21.45 -7.54 5.74
C MET A 449 -21.89 -6.84 4.46
N TYR A 450 -21.03 -6.85 3.45
CA TYR A 450 -21.37 -6.52 2.07
C TYR A 450 -21.19 -7.75 1.17
N VAL A 451 -22.16 -8.02 0.30
CA VAL A 451 -22.09 -9.10 -0.69
C VAL A 451 -22.56 -8.60 -2.04
N ALA A 452 -21.74 -8.79 -3.07
CA ALA A 452 -22.07 -8.38 -4.43
C ALA A 452 -21.73 -9.45 -5.47
N ARG A 453 -22.47 -9.42 -6.58
CA ARG A 453 -22.36 -10.30 -7.73
C ARG A 453 -21.98 -9.44 -8.95
N ILE A 454 -20.86 -9.78 -9.59
CA ILE A 454 -20.34 -9.07 -10.76
C ILE A 454 -20.41 -10.00 -11.97
N ASN A 455 -20.98 -9.49 -13.07
CA ASN A 455 -21.24 -10.22 -14.33
C ASN A 455 -22.00 -11.56 -14.19
N GLY A 456 -22.55 -11.85 -13.00
CA GLY A 456 -23.16 -13.13 -12.67
C GLY A 456 -22.16 -14.28 -12.44
N ASN A 457 -20.86 -14.05 -12.62
CA ASN A 457 -19.80 -15.08 -12.53
C ASN A 457 -18.75 -14.79 -11.44
N VAL A 458 -18.78 -13.64 -10.78
CA VAL A 458 -17.95 -13.35 -9.60
C VAL A 458 -18.84 -12.94 -8.43
N THR A 459 -18.57 -13.47 -7.24
CA THR A 459 -19.20 -13.02 -6.00
C THR A 459 -18.11 -12.55 -5.05
N ILE A 460 -18.27 -11.38 -4.46
CA ILE A 460 -17.42 -10.90 -3.38
C ILE A 460 -18.24 -10.76 -2.10
N LYS A 461 -17.64 -11.13 -0.98
CA LYS A 461 -18.09 -10.78 0.36
C LYS A 461 -17.02 -9.95 1.05
N MET A 462 -17.44 -8.92 1.77
CA MET A 462 -16.61 -8.09 2.64
C MET A 462 -17.27 -7.91 4.02
N GLY A 463 -16.46 -7.63 5.03
CA GLY A 463 -16.86 -7.42 6.41
C GLY A 463 -16.60 -8.61 7.32
N PRO A 464 -16.62 -8.43 8.64
CA PRO A 464 -16.20 -9.46 9.59
C PRO A 464 -17.18 -10.63 9.71
N ARG A 465 -18.45 -10.47 9.31
CA ARG A 465 -19.46 -11.54 9.45
C ARG A 465 -19.06 -12.80 8.68
N TYR A 466 -18.91 -13.94 9.35
CA TYR A 466 -18.57 -15.20 8.66
C TYR A 466 -19.75 -15.80 7.90
N ASP A 467 -20.93 -15.82 8.52
CA ASP A 467 -22.13 -16.45 7.97
C ASP A 467 -22.82 -15.54 6.94
N MET A 468 -22.96 -16.05 5.71
CA MET A 468 -23.70 -15.38 4.63
C MET A 468 -25.06 -16.07 4.34
N GLY A 469 -25.44 -17.08 5.12
CA GLY A 469 -26.65 -17.87 4.94
C GLY A 469 -26.79 -18.39 3.50
N ASN A 470 -27.94 -18.12 2.89
CA ASN A 470 -28.24 -18.55 1.52
C ASN A 470 -27.48 -17.79 0.42
N LEU A 471 -26.68 -16.78 0.78
CA LEU A 471 -25.88 -16.00 -0.18
C LEU A 471 -24.51 -16.64 -0.47
N VAL A 472 -24.09 -17.66 0.30
CA VAL A 472 -22.82 -18.37 0.07
C VAL A 472 -22.83 -19.02 -1.32
N PRO A 473 -21.87 -18.68 -2.21
CA PRO A 473 -21.74 -19.37 -3.49
C PRO A 473 -21.41 -20.85 -3.30
N ARG A 474 -22.27 -21.72 -3.84
CA ARG A 474 -22.17 -23.17 -3.60
C ARG A 474 -21.34 -23.87 -4.67
N LYS A 475 -20.53 -24.83 -4.23
CA LYS A 475 -19.67 -25.62 -5.12
C LYS A 475 -20.49 -26.45 -6.11
N GLU A 476 -21.64 -26.98 -5.68
CA GLU A 476 -22.56 -27.73 -6.56
C GLU A 476 -23.13 -26.88 -7.71
N ASP A 477 -23.17 -25.55 -7.56
CA ASP A 477 -23.63 -24.63 -8.61
C ASP A 477 -22.49 -24.16 -9.53
N GLY A 478 -21.28 -24.73 -9.37
CA GLY A 478 -20.09 -24.44 -10.15
C GLY A 478 -19.23 -23.30 -9.62
N TRP A 479 -19.44 -22.85 -8.38
CA TRP A 479 -18.62 -21.80 -7.76
C TRP A 479 -17.37 -22.37 -7.08
N ALA A 480 -16.26 -21.65 -7.18
CA ALA A 480 -15.02 -21.94 -6.49
C ALA A 480 -14.48 -20.66 -5.84
N MET A 481 -13.85 -20.79 -4.66
CA MET A 481 -13.15 -19.66 -4.05
C MET A 481 -11.95 -19.28 -4.91
N ALA A 482 -11.85 -18.01 -5.26
CA ALA A 482 -10.84 -17.45 -6.14
C ALA A 482 -9.79 -16.63 -5.39
N ALA A 483 -10.20 -15.94 -4.32
CA ALA A 483 -9.32 -15.19 -3.43
C ALA A 483 -9.98 -15.05 -2.05
N SER A 484 -9.18 -14.88 -1.00
CA SER A 484 -9.68 -14.57 0.34
C SER A 484 -8.57 -13.92 1.15
N GLY A 485 -8.96 -13.07 2.09
CA GLY A 485 -8.05 -12.47 3.05
C GLY A 485 -8.83 -12.07 4.30
N LYS A 486 -8.22 -11.20 5.12
CA LYS A 486 -8.89 -10.71 6.32
C LYS A 486 -10.18 -9.98 5.93
N ASP A 487 -11.30 -10.49 6.44
CA ASP A 487 -12.65 -9.93 6.27
C ASP A 487 -13.15 -9.84 4.82
N PHE A 488 -12.54 -10.55 3.85
CA PHE A 488 -13.10 -10.70 2.50
C PHE A 488 -12.90 -12.10 1.92
N ALA A 489 -13.82 -12.46 1.03
CA ALA A 489 -13.72 -13.68 0.22
C ALA A 489 -14.35 -13.43 -1.15
N VAL A 490 -13.75 -14.01 -2.19
CA VAL A 490 -14.18 -13.87 -3.57
C VAL A 490 -14.34 -15.26 -4.18
N TRP A 491 -15.46 -15.49 -4.85
CA TRP A 491 -15.76 -16.70 -5.60
C TRP A 491 -15.91 -16.40 -7.08
N GLU A 492 -15.49 -17.36 -7.89
CA GLU A 492 -15.62 -17.36 -9.34
C GLU A 492 -16.44 -18.57 -9.78
N LYS A 493 -17.37 -18.36 -10.71
CA LYS A 493 -18.15 -19.43 -11.31
C LYS A 493 -17.34 -20.04 -12.45
N GLN A 494 -16.92 -21.28 -12.26
CA GLN A 494 -16.19 -22.03 -13.26
C GLN A 494 -17.12 -22.39 -14.43
N ALA A 495 -16.63 -22.27 -15.66
CA ALA A 495 -17.37 -22.79 -16.82
C ALA A 495 -17.57 -24.29 -16.60
N TRP A 496 -18.82 -24.75 -16.63
CA TRP A 496 -19.13 -26.18 -16.55
C TRP A 496 -18.47 -26.87 -17.74
N GLN A 497 -17.37 -27.59 -17.51
CA GLN A 497 -16.92 -28.60 -18.46
C GLN A 497 -17.98 -29.69 -18.43
N THR A 498 -18.93 -29.63 -19.36
CA THR A 498 -19.91 -30.69 -19.54
C THR A 498 -19.16 -31.97 -19.84
N GLY A 499 -19.14 -32.88 -18.85
CA GLY A 499 -18.84 -34.27 -19.07
C GLY A 499 -19.88 -34.86 -20.02
N SER A 500 -19.58 -34.84 -21.32
CA SER A 500 -20.08 -35.81 -22.26
C SER A 500 -18.91 -36.26 -23.13
N SER A 501 -18.38 -37.43 -22.81
CA SER A 501 -17.64 -38.26 -23.74
C SER A 501 -18.53 -38.58 -24.94
N GLN A 502 -18.56 -37.71 -25.95
CA GLN A 502 -18.96 -38.03 -27.31
C GLN A 502 -18.07 -37.25 -28.30
N SER A 503 -17.12 -37.99 -28.87
CA SER A 503 -16.71 -37.91 -30.27
C SER A 503 -16.81 -36.53 -30.94
N ILE A 504 -15.76 -35.70 -30.83
CA ILE A 504 -15.49 -34.65 -31.81
C ILE A 504 -14.71 -35.29 -32.97
N ALA A 505 -15.47 -36.03 -33.78
CA ALA A 505 -15.05 -36.49 -35.09
C ALA A 505 -16.12 -36.07 -36.10
N ASP A 506 -16.42 -34.76 -36.19
CA ASP A 506 -16.85 -34.16 -37.45
C ASP A 506 -16.87 -32.63 -37.34
N ARG A 507 -15.84 -32.01 -37.91
CA ARG A 507 -15.88 -30.69 -38.55
C ARG A 507 -14.50 -30.46 -39.16
N GLY A 508 -14.44 -30.60 -40.47
CA GLY A 508 -13.21 -30.62 -41.25
C GLY A 508 -12.44 -29.31 -41.18
N GLU A 509 -11.22 -29.40 -40.64
CA GLU A 509 -10.11 -28.51 -40.92
C GLU A 509 -8.84 -29.36 -41.11
N PRO A 510 -7.94 -28.98 -42.05
CA PRO A 510 -6.88 -29.88 -42.51
C PRO A 510 -5.75 -30.12 -41.48
N PRO A 511 -5.14 -31.31 -41.45
CA PRO A 511 -4.33 -31.81 -40.33
C PRO A 511 -2.98 -31.12 -40.08
N ALA A 512 -2.53 -30.24 -40.98
CA ALA A 512 -1.18 -29.68 -40.93
C ALA A 512 -0.99 -28.59 -39.85
N MET A 513 -2.07 -27.92 -39.44
CA MET A 513 -1.98 -26.78 -38.50
C MET A 513 -2.12 -27.21 -37.02
N ARG A 514 -2.73 -28.37 -36.75
CA ARG A 514 -2.80 -28.97 -35.40
C ARG A 514 -1.46 -29.54 -34.94
N ALA A 515 -0.67 -30.13 -35.83
CA ALA A 515 0.64 -30.69 -35.48
C ALA A 515 1.65 -29.59 -35.12
N LEU A 516 1.56 -28.41 -35.75
CA LEU A 516 2.48 -27.30 -35.50
C LEU A 516 2.17 -26.58 -34.18
N VAL A 517 0.90 -26.35 -33.85
CA VAL A 517 0.51 -25.72 -32.57
C VAL A 517 0.74 -26.65 -31.38
N LEU A 518 0.49 -27.96 -31.54
CA LEU A 518 0.73 -28.94 -30.47
C LEU A 518 2.23 -29.24 -30.27
N ALA A 519 3.03 -29.25 -31.33
CA ALA A 519 4.49 -29.41 -31.22
C ALA A 519 5.18 -28.17 -30.64
N VAL A 520 4.70 -26.96 -30.93
CA VAL A 520 5.20 -25.72 -30.31
C VAL A 520 4.80 -25.65 -28.84
N LEU A 521 3.60 -26.11 -28.47
CA LEU A 521 3.17 -26.19 -27.06
C LEU A 521 3.90 -27.28 -26.26
N LEU A 522 4.26 -28.43 -26.87
CA LEU A 522 5.09 -29.45 -26.21
C LEU A 522 6.58 -29.10 -26.18
N ALA A 523 7.12 -28.40 -27.18
CA ALA A 523 8.53 -27.99 -27.21
C ALA A 523 8.82 -26.82 -26.23
N LEU A 524 7.83 -25.97 -25.95
CA LEU A 524 7.94 -24.93 -24.91
C LEU A 524 7.80 -25.48 -23.48
N ALA A 525 7.30 -26.70 -23.31
CA ALA A 525 7.17 -27.37 -22.00
C ALA A 525 8.39 -28.21 -21.59
N ALA A 526 9.37 -28.42 -22.48
CA ALA A 526 10.50 -29.34 -22.25
C ALA A 526 11.85 -28.66 -21.98
N GLY A 527 11.91 -27.33 -21.87
CA GLY A 527 13.17 -26.60 -21.78
C GLY A 527 13.16 -25.43 -20.81
N ARG A 528 12.96 -25.69 -19.51
CA ARG A 528 13.38 -24.87 -18.34
C ARG A 528 12.95 -25.57 -17.04
N GLY A 529 13.85 -26.34 -16.42
CA GLY A 529 13.89 -26.46 -14.96
C GLY A 529 14.71 -25.27 -14.42
N SER A 530 14.51 -24.68 -13.23
CA SER A 530 13.73 -24.91 -12.00
C SER A 530 13.25 -23.52 -11.52
N ALA A 531 12.26 -23.29 -10.65
CA ALA A 531 11.60 -24.12 -9.66
C ALA A 531 10.09 -23.83 -9.70
N ALA A 532 9.29 -24.86 -9.93
CA ALA A 532 7.85 -24.80 -9.73
C ALA A 532 7.58 -25.07 -8.24
N GLN A 533 6.97 -24.11 -7.56
CA GLN A 533 6.50 -24.25 -6.19
C GLN A 533 5.41 -25.34 -6.17
N ARG A 534 5.77 -26.54 -5.70
CA ARG A 534 4.86 -27.69 -5.60
C ARG A 534 4.06 -27.54 -4.30
N ASN A 535 2.76 -27.28 -4.40
CA ASN A 535 1.87 -27.37 -3.23
C ASN A 535 1.84 -28.82 -2.71
N ALA A 536 2.54 -29.08 -1.60
CA ALA A 536 2.51 -30.36 -0.90
C ALA A 536 1.41 -30.38 0.17
N GLY A 537 0.81 -31.55 0.41
CA GLY A 537 -0.35 -31.72 1.29
C GLY A 537 -0.05 -31.34 2.75
N SER A 538 0.98 -31.94 3.34
CA SER A 538 1.43 -31.73 4.73
C SER A 538 2.97 -31.73 4.82
N VAL A 539 3.53 -31.29 5.96
CA VAL A 539 4.98 -31.39 6.23
C VAL A 539 5.44 -32.84 6.11
N LEU A 540 4.67 -33.79 6.65
CA LEU A 540 5.00 -35.22 6.59
C LEU A 540 4.97 -35.78 5.15
N ASP A 541 4.13 -35.22 4.27
CA ASP A 541 4.13 -35.58 2.84
C ASP A 541 5.40 -35.08 2.13
N VAL A 542 5.87 -33.87 2.46
CA VAL A 542 7.15 -33.36 1.93
C VAL A 542 8.32 -34.21 2.41
N LEU A 543 8.36 -34.50 3.71
CA LEU A 543 9.42 -35.31 4.31
C LEU A 543 9.44 -36.75 3.78
N SER A 544 8.28 -37.33 3.47
CA SER A 544 8.18 -38.69 2.93
C SER A 544 8.45 -38.78 1.43
N SER A 545 8.24 -37.70 0.68
CA SER A 545 8.48 -37.66 -0.77
C SER A 545 9.87 -37.14 -1.16
N SER A 546 10.60 -36.48 -0.25
CA SER A 546 11.94 -35.96 -0.51
C SER A 546 13.03 -37.00 -0.23
N THR A 547 13.84 -37.31 -1.24
CA THR A 547 15.04 -38.15 -1.09
C THR A 547 16.14 -37.47 -0.27
N GLN A 548 16.14 -36.14 -0.20
CA GLN A 548 17.14 -35.34 0.52
C GLN A 548 16.81 -35.15 2.01
N LEU A 549 15.57 -35.41 2.43
CA LEU A 549 15.11 -35.23 3.81
C LEU A 549 14.74 -36.56 4.49
N SER A 550 15.15 -37.70 3.93
CA SER A 550 14.77 -39.03 4.43
C SER A 550 15.29 -39.31 5.85
N THR A 551 16.46 -38.79 6.21
CA THR A 551 17.04 -38.86 7.57
C THR A 551 16.25 -38.00 8.54
N LEU A 552 15.92 -36.76 8.15
CA LEU A 552 15.06 -35.88 8.93
C LEU A 552 13.68 -36.50 9.17
N ASN A 553 13.07 -37.09 8.14
CA ASN A 553 11.80 -37.80 8.26
C ASN A 553 11.88 -38.93 9.29
N LYS A 554 12.91 -39.78 9.21
CA LYS A 554 13.14 -40.86 10.19
C LYS A 554 13.21 -40.34 11.63
N TYR A 555 13.85 -39.18 11.84
CA TYR A 555 13.95 -38.57 13.17
C TYR A 555 12.65 -37.91 13.63
N VAL A 556 11.93 -37.22 12.74
CA VAL A 556 10.60 -36.68 13.04
C VAL A 556 9.63 -37.80 13.44
N GLN A 557 9.64 -38.96 12.76
CA GLN A 557 8.80 -40.10 13.13
C GLN A 557 9.14 -40.69 14.52
N LYS A 558 10.39 -40.52 14.99
CA LYS A 558 10.85 -40.98 16.31
C LYS A 558 10.56 -40.00 17.44
N SER A 559 10.24 -38.73 17.14
CA SER A 559 9.98 -37.68 18.13
C SER A 559 8.49 -37.34 18.19
N PRO A 560 7.72 -37.86 19.18
CA PRO A 560 6.30 -37.56 19.29
C PRO A 560 5.99 -36.07 19.42
N ALA A 561 6.88 -35.31 20.09
CA ALA A 561 6.72 -33.87 20.27
C ALA A 561 6.85 -33.11 18.95
N ALA A 562 7.91 -33.37 18.17
CA ALA A 562 8.11 -32.76 16.86
C ALA A 562 7.02 -33.21 15.87
N LYS A 563 6.70 -34.50 15.84
CA LYS A 563 5.61 -35.04 15.00
C LYS A 563 4.29 -34.36 15.33
N LYS A 564 3.93 -34.19 16.60
CA LYS A 564 2.67 -33.53 16.99
C LYS A 564 2.58 -32.08 16.48
N LEU A 565 3.69 -31.34 16.51
CA LEU A 565 3.72 -29.96 15.99
C LEU A 565 3.61 -29.91 14.46
N LEU A 566 4.23 -30.86 13.76
CA LEU A 566 4.24 -30.92 12.30
C LEU A 566 3.00 -31.60 11.69
N ASP A 567 2.28 -32.40 12.48
CA ASP A 567 1.08 -33.18 12.12
C ASP A 567 -0.22 -32.53 12.65
N ALA A 568 -0.19 -31.24 12.97
CA ALA A 568 -1.34 -30.53 13.54
C ALA A 568 -2.53 -30.51 12.59
N ALA A 569 -3.70 -30.96 13.07
CA ALA A 569 -4.95 -30.97 12.31
C ALA A 569 -5.35 -29.53 11.94
N GLY A 570 -5.30 -29.19 10.65
CA GLY A 570 -5.47 -27.81 10.14
C GLY A 570 -4.23 -27.24 9.44
N GLY A 571 -3.11 -27.98 9.41
CA GLY A 571 -1.86 -27.58 8.76
C GLY A 571 -0.83 -27.01 9.75
N PHE A 572 0.45 -27.28 9.50
CA PHE A 572 1.56 -26.68 10.25
C PHE A 572 1.52 -25.16 10.09
N GLN A 573 1.57 -24.42 11.21
CA GLN A 573 1.63 -22.96 11.25
C GLN A 573 2.99 -22.49 11.76
N GLY A 574 3.90 -22.20 10.83
CA GLY A 574 5.26 -21.81 11.18
C GLY A 574 6.28 -21.96 10.05
N THR A 575 7.53 -21.77 10.42
CA THR A 575 8.70 -22.04 9.58
C THR A 575 9.39 -23.30 10.09
N PHE A 576 9.70 -24.23 9.19
CA PHE A 576 10.52 -25.39 9.50
C PHE A 576 11.82 -25.33 8.72
N PHE A 577 12.92 -25.09 9.42
CA PHE A 577 14.25 -25.16 8.84
C PHE A 577 14.68 -26.62 8.81
N ALA A 578 14.64 -27.27 7.64
CA ALA A 578 14.77 -28.71 7.49
C ALA A 578 16.21 -29.11 7.07
N PRO A 579 17.05 -29.65 7.97
CA PRO A 579 18.40 -30.06 7.58
C PRO A 579 18.38 -31.24 6.61
N SER A 580 19.25 -31.16 5.60
CA SER A 580 19.41 -32.23 4.61
C SER A 580 20.03 -33.51 5.19
N ASN A 581 19.96 -34.61 4.44
CA ASN A 581 20.67 -35.85 4.77
C ASN A 581 22.18 -35.65 4.94
N ALA A 582 22.78 -34.76 4.15
CA ALA A 582 24.20 -34.43 4.25
C ALA A 582 24.50 -33.71 5.58
N ALA A 583 23.64 -32.78 5.99
CA ALA A 583 23.74 -32.07 7.27
C ALA A 583 23.76 -33.05 8.46
N PHE A 584 22.81 -34.00 8.49
CA PHE A 584 22.78 -35.02 9.54
C PHE A 584 23.97 -35.99 9.48
N SER A 585 24.47 -36.30 8.28
CA SER A 585 25.65 -37.15 8.12
C SER A 585 26.91 -36.49 8.67
N ALA A 586 27.02 -35.16 8.53
CA ALA A 586 28.12 -34.36 9.08
C ALA A 586 28.07 -34.26 10.61
N LEU A 587 26.87 -34.27 11.21
CA LEU A 587 26.67 -34.23 12.67
C LEU A 587 27.07 -35.54 13.38
N GLY A 588 26.98 -36.68 12.70
CA GLY A 588 27.32 -38.01 13.23
C GLY A 588 26.17 -38.73 13.98
N ASP A 589 26.32 -40.04 14.16
CA ASP A 589 25.21 -40.94 14.53
C ASP A 589 24.95 -41.11 16.05
N ASN A 590 25.71 -40.44 16.93
CA ASN A 590 25.70 -40.66 18.38
C ASN A 590 24.85 -39.63 19.16
N LEU A 591 23.60 -39.41 18.75
CA LEU A 591 22.67 -38.54 19.47
C LEU A 591 21.74 -39.38 20.36
N SER A 592 21.58 -39.00 21.63
CA SER A 592 20.52 -39.55 22.48
C SER A 592 19.13 -39.12 21.99
N ASP A 593 18.08 -39.89 22.33
CA ASP A 593 16.71 -39.57 21.94
C ASP A 593 16.26 -38.17 22.42
N LYS A 594 16.75 -37.74 23.59
CA LYS A 594 16.49 -36.39 24.12
C LYS A 594 17.18 -35.33 23.26
N GLN A 595 18.45 -35.52 22.93
CA GLN A 595 19.19 -34.58 22.09
C GLN A 595 18.57 -34.47 20.71
N LEU A 596 18.13 -35.60 20.15
CA LEU A 596 17.44 -35.62 18.87
C LEU A 596 16.11 -34.85 18.92
N GLN A 597 15.31 -35.04 19.97
CA GLN A 597 14.06 -34.30 20.15
C GLN A 597 14.31 -32.78 20.30
N ASP A 598 15.31 -32.38 21.09
CA ASP A 598 15.64 -30.97 21.30
C ASP A 598 16.10 -30.32 19.99
N ILE A 599 16.96 -30.99 19.22
CA ILE A 599 17.38 -30.53 17.88
C ILE A 599 16.16 -30.36 16.96
N LEU A 600 15.24 -31.33 16.91
CA LEU A 600 14.06 -31.22 16.05
C LEU A 600 13.13 -30.06 16.46
N LEU A 601 12.94 -29.83 17.76
CA LEU A 601 12.12 -28.71 18.26
C LEU A 601 12.79 -27.35 18.02
N TYR A 602 14.13 -27.30 18.03
CA TYR A 602 14.88 -26.10 17.74
C TYR A 602 14.73 -25.64 16.28
N HIS A 603 14.57 -26.59 15.35
CA HIS A 603 14.37 -26.29 13.93
C HIS A 603 12.93 -25.86 13.56
N ILE A 604 11.99 -25.99 14.50
CA ILE A 604 10.58 -25.62 14.29
C ILE A 604 10.35 -24.24 14.90
N VAL A 605 9.88 -23.28 14.11
CA VAL A 605 9.53 -21.92 14.54
C VAL A 605 8.01 -21.77 14.46
N PRO A 606 7.29 -21.78 15.61
CA PRO A 606 5.85 -21.59 15.63
C PRO A 606 5.48 -20.14 15.29
N GLY A 607 4.42 -19.95 14.49
CA GLY A 607 3.91 -18.61 14.17
C GLY A 607 3.59 -18.43 12.68
N PRO A 608 3.52 -17.19 12.19
CA PRO A 608 3.38 -16.94 10.75
C PRO A 608 4.56 -17.53 9.97
N PRO A 609 4.35 -18.10 8.78
CA PRO A 609 5.44 -18.61 7.96
C PRO A 609 6.33 -17.45 7.49
N ALA A 610 7.63 -17.60 7.70
CA ALA A 610 8.63 -16.64 7.27
C ALA A 610 9.19 -17.08 5.91
N ALA A 611 8.59 -16.58 4.83
CA ALA A 611 9.07 -16.81 3.47
C ALA A 611 10.48 -16.22 3.28
N TYR A 612 11.29 -16.82 2.42
CA TYR A 612 12.70 -16.46 2.25
C TYR A 612 12.90 -14.99 1.90
N ASN A 613 12.05 -14.46 1.02
CA ASN A 613 12.11 -13.05 0.60
C ASN A 613 11.61 -12.05 1.67
N ASN A 614 11.06 -12.54 2.78
CA ASN A 614 10.60 -11.75 3.91
C ASN A 614 11.55 -11.84 5.13
N LEU A 615 12.69 -12.53 4.98
CA LEU A 615 13.70 -12.67 6.03
C LEU A 615 14.57 -11.42 6.06
N ASN A 616 14.57 -10.72 7.20
CA ASN A 616 15.35 -9.49 7.39
C ASN A 616 16.69 -9.76 8.07
N ASP A 617 17.68 -8.91 7.80
CA ASP A 617 18.95 -8.94 8.52
C ASP A 617 18.73 -8.68 10.02
N GLY A 618 19.30 -9.54 10.86
CA GLY A 618 19.10 -9.50 12.31
C GLY A 618 17.76 -10.04 12.80
N GLN A 619 16.92 -10.63 11.95
CA GLN A 619 15.63 -11.17 12.38
C GLN A 619 15.81 -12.38 13.32
N VAL A 620 15.20 -12.32 14.50
CA VAL A 620 15.26 -13.38 15.51
C VAL A 620 13.98 -14.24 15.48
N PHE A 621 14.15 -15.55 15.39
CA PHE A 621 13.10 -16.56 15.45
C PHE A 621 13.10 -17.25 16.81
N ILE A 622 11.95 -17.26 17.49
CA ILE A 622 11.76 -18.06 18.70
C ILE A 622 11.36 -19.48 18.27
N THR A 623 12.13 -20.46 18.69
CA THR A 623 11.91 -21.87 18.31
C THR A 623 10.88 -22.55 19.21
N ALA A 624 10.40 -23.73 18.81
CA ALA A 624 9.51 -24.55 19.64
C ALA A 624 10.23 -25.10 20.88
N LEU A 625 11.56 -25.11 20.89
CA LEU A 625 12.39 -25.37 22.05
C LEU A 625 12.58 -24.08 22.87
N LYS A 626 11.59 -23.67 23.65
CA LYS A 626 11.66 -22.40 24.41
C LYS A 626 12.74 -22.44 25.52
N PRO A 627 13.49 -21.34 25.76
CA PRO A 627 13.42 -20.02 25.12
C PRO A 627 14.46 -19.82 23.99
N LYS A 628 14.80 -20.87 23.23
CA LYS A 628 15.89 -20.86 22.26
C LYS A 628 15.53 -20.13 20.97
N THR A 629 16.53 -19.48 20.37
CA THR A 629 16.37 -18.60 19.20
C THR A 629 17.30 -18.92 18.03
N ILE A 630 16.87 -18.62 16.80
CA ILE A 630 17.70 -18.65 15.57
C ILE A 630 17.68 -17.24 14.98
N THR A 631 18.82 -16.71 14.55
CA THR A 631 18.91 -15.39 13.94
C THR A 631 19.22 -15.49 12.44
N ALA A 632 18.45 -14.81 11.60
CA ALA A 632 18.79 -14.61 10.19
C ALA A 632 19.77 -13.44 10.04
N LYS A 633 20.83 -13.62 9.26
CA LYS A 633 21.82 -12.58 8.95
C LYS A 633 22.16 -12.55 7.47
N TYR A 634 22.49 -11.37 6.95
CA TYR A 634 23.06 -11.20 5.62
C TYR A 634 24.58 -11.03 5.69
N GLU A 635 25.32 -12.01 5.19
CA GLU A 635 26.78 -11.96 5.05
C GLU A 635 27.17 -12.04 3.57
N GLU A 636 27.98 -11.09 3.09
CA GLU A 636 28.45 -11.02 1.69
C GLU A 636 27.31 -11.07 0.64
N GLY A 637 26.15 -10.48 0.97
CA GLY A 637 24.97 -10.49 0.10
C GLY A 637 24.24 -11.84 0.04
N ARG A 638 24.52 -12.75 0.97
CA ARG A 638 23.83 -14.04 1.11
C ARG A 638 23.19 -14.16 2.48
N LEU A 639 21.99 -14.72 2.53
CA LEU A 639 21.28 -15.00 3.76
C LEU A 639 21.85 -16.27 4.43
N ILE A 640 22.16 -16.17 5.71
CA ILE A 640 22.56 -17.28 6.58
C ILE A 640 21.68 -17.30 7.83
N LEU A 641 21.50 -18.49 8.41
CA LEU A 641 20.88 -18.69 9.71
C LEU A 641 21.99 -18.94 10.72
N VAL A 642 21.89 -18.31 11.89
CA VAL A 642 22.88 -18.39 12.96
C VAL A 642 22.19 -18.87 14.23
N ASP A 643 22.70 -19.95 14.82
CA ASP A 643 22.24 -20.42 16.14
C ASP A 643 22.90 -19.61 17.28
N GLU A 644 22.44 -19.83 18.52
CA GLU A 644 22.97 -19.16 19.71
C GLU A 644 24.45 -19.47 19.99
N GLU A 645 25.00 -20.54 19.41
CA GLU A 645 26.40 -20.94 19.56
C GLU A 645 27.29 -20.39 18.42
N GLY A 646 26.68 -19.70 17.45
CA GLY A 646 27.36 -19.11 16.30
C GLY A 646 27.57 -20.06 15.11
N ASN A 647 27.00 -21.27 15.12
CA ASN A 647 27.02 -22.13 13.93
C ASN A 647 26.08 -21.54 12.87
N THR A 648 26.47 -21.70 11.61
CA THR A 648 25.74 -21.10 10.49
C THR A 648 25.19 -22.17 9.55
N ALA A 649 23.99 -21.95 9.03
CA ALA A 649 23.37 -22.80 8.03
C ALA A 649 22.84 -21.95 6.87
N ARG A 650 22.95 -22.46 5.64
CA ARG A 650 22.42 -21.81 4.44
C ARG A 650 21.16 -22.50 4.00
N ILE A 651 20.23 -21.71 3.49
CA ILE A 651 19.03 -22.23 2.85
C ILE A 651 19.39 -22.68 1.44
N THR A 652 19.20 -23.97 1.17
CA THR A 652 19.54 -24.61 -0.11
C THR A 652 18.33 -24.79 -1.02
N ASN A 653 17.15 -24.95 -0.43
CA ASN A 653 15.88 -24.96 -1.13
C ASN A 653 14.85 -24.22 -0.26
N ALA A 654 14.36 -23.10 -0.75
CA ALA A 654 13.51 -22.20 0.02
C ALA A 654 12.03 -22.37 -0.34
N ASP A 655 11.17 -21.89 0.55
CA ASP A 655 9.75 -21.63 0.26
C ASP A 655 8.94 -22.85 -0.21
N THR A 656 9.26 -24.04 0.31
CA THR A 656 8.40 -25.21 0.13
C THR A 656 7.15 -25.05 0.99
N THR A 657 6.06 -24.62 0.35
CA THR A 657 4.80 -24.29 0.99
C THR A 657 3.99 -25.51 1.36
N ILE A 658 3.35 -25.46 2.52
CA ILE A 658 2.57 -26.56 3.09
C ILE A 658 1.09 -26.21 3.15
N GLY A 659 0.26 -27.09 2.61
CA GLY A 659 -1.19 -26.99 2.65
C GLY A 659 -1.79 -26.03 1.62
N ARG A 660 -3.11 -26.08 1.45
CA ARG A 660 -3.86 -25.35 0.40
C ARG A 660 -4.03 -23.85 0.66
N ALA A 661 -3.53 -23.35 1.79
CA ALA A 661 -3.70 -21.97 2.25
C ALA A 661 -2.40 -21.35 2.81
N GLN A 662 -1.24 -21.92 2.47
CA GLN A 662 0.10 -21.36 2.76
C GLN A 662 0.37 -21.07 4.25
N TYR A 663 -0.12 -21.89 5.19
CA TYR A 663 0.06 -21.61 6.62
C TYR A 663 1.43 -22.04 7.18
N GLY A 664 2.23 -22.81 6.43
CA GLY A 664 3.57 -23.22 6.85
C GLY A 664 4.55 -23.24 5.69
N VAL A 665 5.82 -22.97 5.99
CA VAL A 665 6.92 -22.96 5.01
C VAL A 665 8.06 -23.85 5.49
N ILE A 666 8.64 -24.62 4.56
CA ILE A 666 9.85 -25.41 4.78
C ILE A 666 11.00 -24.77 4.00
N HIS A 667 12.10 -24.51 4.70
CA HIS A 667 13.38 -24.13 4.12
C HIS A 667 14.37 -25.25 4.35
N GLU A 668 14.83 -25.92 3.30
CA GLU A 668 15.89 -26.92 3.42
C GLU A 668 17.23 -26.24 3.69
N ILE A 669 17.99 -26.73 4.67
CA ILE A 669 19.28 -26.16 5.07
C ILE A 669 20.43 -27.16 4.96
N ASP A 670 21.64 -26.66 4.71
CA ASP A 670 22.84 -27.48 4.49
C ASP A 670 23.54 -27.95 5.78
N GLU A 671 23.26 -27.31 6.91
CA GLU A 671 23.83 -27.65 8.23
C GLU A 671 22.74 -27.89 9.29
N VAL A 672 23.07 -28.62 10.36
CA VAL A 672 22.16 -28.79 11.52
C VAL A 672 22.44 -27.69 12.53
N LEU A 673 21.46 -26.83 12.81
CA LEU A 673 21.57 -25.80 13.86
C LEU A 673 21.43 -26.47 15.25
N LEU A 674 22.29 -26.10 16.20
CA LEU A 674 22.37 -26.79 17.49
C LEU A 674 21.88 -25.89 18.64
N PRO A 675 20.99 -26.40 19.52
CA PRO A 675 20.49 -25.62 20.67
C PRO A 675 21.48 -25.54 21.85
N TYR A 676 22.61 -26.24 21.77
CA TYR A 676 23.69 -26.29 22.75
C TYR A 676 24.97 -26.82 22.09
N SER A 677 26.13 -26.51 22.66
CA SER A 677 27.42 -27.03 22.17
C SER A 677 27.51 -28.55 22.36
N VAL A 678 27.70 -29.31 21.27
CA VAL A 678 27.85 -30.77 21.32
C VAL A 678 29.33 -31.11 21.52
N SER A 679 29.73 -31.43 22.75
CA SER A 679 31.08 -31.90 23.05
C SER A 679 31.27 -33.34 22.57
N GLY A 680 31.73 -33.55 21.32
CA GLY A 680 32.23 -34.85 20.88
C GLY A 680 32.39 -35.09 19.37
N GLY A 681 33.56 -34.74 18.80
CA GLY A 681 34.24 -35.58 17.80
C GLY A 681 34.44 -35.06 16.37
N GLY A 682 35.56 -34.35 16.10
CA GLY A 682 36.38 -34.62 14.89
C GLY A 682 36.49 -33.57 13.76
N SER A 683 37.33 -32.54 13.96
CA SER A 683 38.37 -31.99 13.06
C SER A 683 38.11 -31.63 11.58
N GLY A 684 38.37 -30.35 11.26
CA GLY A 684 38.89 -29.89 9.96
C GLY A 684 39.17 -28.38 9.89
N SER A 685 40.38 -27.96 10.29
CA SER A 685 40.91 -26.59 10.29
C SER A 685 41.07 -25.96 8.88
N ASN A 686 41.07 -24.64 8.71
CA ASN A 686 42.22 -23.73 8.88
C ASN A 686 41.67 -22.27 8.90
N GLY A 687 41.92 -21.46 9.93
CA GLY A 687 43.16 -20.69 10.17
C GLY A 687 42.88 -19.21 9.80
N ASN A 688 43.24 -18.14 10.52
CA ASN A 688 44.26 -17.89 11.54
C ASN A 688 43.91 -16.54 12.22
N SER A 689 43.69 -16.52 13.53
CA SER A 689 44.50 -15.84 14.58
C SER A 689 44.26 -14.35 14.83
N GLY A 690 43.97 -14.02 16.10
CA GLY A 690 44.22 -12.70 16.65
C GLY A 690 43.54 -12.46 17.99
N ALA A 691 43.91 -13.22 19.03
CA ALA A 691 43.56 -12.87 20.40
C ALA A 691 44.35 -11.63 20.84
N VAL A 692 43.68 -10.67 21.50
CA VAL A 692 44.29 -9.84 22.53
C VAL A 692 43.30 -9.65 23.69
N ASP A 693 43.82 -9.91 24.88
CA ASP A 693 43.14 -9.89 26.18
C ASP A 693 42.68 -8.50 26.61
N ALA A 694 41.61 -8.49 27.39
CA ALA A 694 41.20 -7.37 28.23
C ALA A 694 41.98 -7.39 29.55
N ALA A 695 42.69 -6.31 29.87
CA ALA A 695 42.72 -5.69 31.21
C ALA A 695 43.63 -4.44 31.28
N ASP A 696 43.08 -3.41 31.93
CA ASP A 696 43.72 -2.44 32.83
C ASP A 696 44.17 -1.01 32.42
N ILE A 697 43.35 -0.06 32.92
CA ILE A 697 43.70 1.08 33.82
C ILE A 697 44.05 2.46 33.19
N ALA A 698 43.01 3.31 33.24
CA ALA A 698 42.93 4.67 33.86
C ALA A 698 43.58 5.93 33.25
N GLY A 699 42.78 7.01 33.31
CA GLY A 699 43.15 8.44 33.34
C GLY A 699 42.93 9.17 32.00
N GLY A 700 42.20 10.28 31.87
CA GLY A 700 41.63 11.22 32.81
C GLY A 700 40.85 12.32 32.06
N ALA A 701 40.07 13.08 32.82
CA ALA A 701 38.92 13.91 32.47
C ALA A 701 39.19 15.29 31.81
N GLY A 702 38.09 15.89 31.31
CA GLY A 702 37.84 17.33 31.11
C GLY A 702 36.55 17.56 30.30
N ALA A 703 35.35 17.48 30.90
CA ALA A 703 34.52 18.57 31.50
C ALA A 703 34.03 19.59 30.45
N ALA A 704 32.77 20.00 30.32
CA ALA A 704 31.60 20.17 31.21
C ALA A 704 30.36 20.50 30.33
N ASP A 705 29.07 20.49 30.72
CA ASP A 705 28.26 19.96 31.82
C ASP A 705 26.77 20.17 31.43
N GLY A 706 25.88 19.32 31.97
CA GLY A 706 24.42 19.42 31.82
C GLY A 706 23.69 18.29 32.56
N GLU A 707 23.91 18.22 33.88
CA GLU A 707 23.20 17.51 34.97
C GLU A 707 22.53 16.14 34.76
N LEU A 708 23.13 15.11 35.38
CA LEU A 708 22.48 13.91 35.91
C LEU A 708 22.14 14.15 37.39
N GLY A 709 20.87 14.00 37.77
CA GLY A 709 20.44 14.08 39.17
C GLY A 709 20.77 12.82 39.97
N THR A 710 21.44 13.04 41.12
CA THR A 710 21.36 12.41 42.48
C THR A 710 21.17 10.89 42.68
N PRO A 711 21.56 10.31 43.85
CA PRO A 711 21.48 8.86 44.13
C PRO A 711 20.00 8.42 44.06
N GLY A 712 19.66 7.81 42.93
CA GLY A 712 18.30 7.82 42.40
C GLY A 712 17.30 7.05 43.24
N GLU A 713 16.12 7.65 43.39
CA GLU A 713 14.88 7.02 43.83
C GLU A 713 14.65 5.73 43.00
N SER A 714 14.28 4.62 43.66
CA SER A 714 13.91 3.39 42.95
C SER A 714 12.68 3.63 42.07
N VAL A 715 12.38 2.75 41.10
CA VAL A 715 11.14 2.90 40.32
C VAL A 715 9.92 2.96 41.26
N VAL A 716 9.91 2.18 42.34
CA VAL A 716 8.85 2.23 43.36
C VAL A 716 8.76 3.59 44.07
N ASP A 717 9.89 4.24 44.34
CA ASP A 717 9.92 5.59 44.92
C ASP A 717 9.40 6.64 43.93
N VAL A 718 9.77 6.52 42.64
CA VAL A 718 9.28 7.39 41.55
C VAL A 718 7.77 7.22 41.35
N LEU A 719 7.27 5.98 41.35
CA LEU A 719 5.83 5.69 41.28
C LEU A 719 5.08 6.27 42.48
N THR A 720 5.64 6.15 43.68
CA THR A 720 5.03 6.70 44.91
C THR A 720 5.01 8.23 44.88
N ALA A 721 6.09 8.87 44.43
CA ALA A 721 6.17 10.32 44.28
C ALA A 721 5.20 10.87 43.22
N ALA A 722 4.93 10.08 42.17
CA ALA A 722 3.94 10.38 41.14
C ALA A 722 2.48 10.02 41.52
N ASN A 723 2.22 9.60 42.76
CA ASN A 723 0.91 9.12 43.24
C ASN A 723 0.32 7.94 42.43
N LEU A 724 1.17 7.02 41.95
CA LEU A 724 0.76 5.84 41.18
C LEU A 724 0.62 4.61 42.09
N THR A 725 -0.28 4.70 43.07
CA THR A 725 -0.41 3.72 44.16
C THR A 725 -1.00 2.39 43.69
N SER A 726 -1.93 2.41 42.74
CA SER A 726 -2.55 1.21 42.16
C SER A 726 -1.52 0.37 41.40
N LEU A 727 -0.55 1.00 40.72
CA LEU A 727 0.50 0.27 40.00
C LEU A 727 1.48 -0.43 40.96
N VAL A 728 1.78 0.16 42.11
CA VAL A 728 2.61 -0.44 43.17
C VAL A 728 1.92 -1.68 43.76
N GLU A 729 0.60 -1.62 43.95
CA GLU A 729 -0.20 -2.78 44.38
C GLU A 729 -0.21 -3.90 43.32
N VAL A 730 -0.36 -3.54 42.03
CA VAL A 730 -0.29 -4.49 40.90
C VAL A 730 1.10 -5.15 40.81
N ALA A 731 2.18 -4.39 41.02
CA ALA A 731 3.54 -4.93 41.03
C ALA A 731 3.80 -5.90 42.20
N THR A 732 3.22 -5.60 43.37
CA THR A 732 3.27 -6.48 44.54
C THR A 732 2.49 -7.78 44.28
N LEU A 733 1.29 -7.66 43.72
CA LEU A 733 0.44 -8.81 43.36
C LEU A 733 1.09 -9.69 42.27
N ALA A 734 1.79 -9.09 41.32
CA ALA A 734 2.53 -9.77 40.25
C ALA A 734 3.80 -10.49 40.73
N GLY A 735 4.24 -10.23 41.96
CA GLY A 735 5.53 -10.71 42.48
C GLY A 735 6.75 -10.06 41.82
N LEU A 736 6.58 -8.85 41.25
CA LEU A 736 7.63 -8.12 40.50
C LEU A 736 8.13 -6.87 41.24
N ALA A 737 7.68 -6.61 42.46
CA ALA A 737 8.07 -5.43 43.23
C ALA A 737 9.60 -5.34 43.47
N GLU A 738 10.28 -6.46 43.69
CA GLU A 738 11.75 -6.50 43.81
C GLU A 738 12.45 -6.30 42.46
N GLU A 739 11.85 -6.76 41.35
CA GLU A 739 12.38 -6.60 39.98
C GLU A 739 12.26 -5.14 39.50
N LEU A 740 11.30 -4.37 40.03
CA LEU A 740 11.18 -2.91 39.85
C LEU A 740 11.97 -2.12 40.92
N GLY A 741 12.84 -2.78 41.69
CA GLY A 741 13.68 -2.14 42.70
C GLY A 741 14.90 -1.41 42.13
N PRO A 742 15.90 -1.08 42.97
CA PRO A 742 17.11 -0.33 42.58
C PRO A 742 18.00 -0.95 41.49
N GLY A 743 17.70 -2.18 41.06
CA GLY A 743 18.40 -2.89 39.98
C GLY A 743 17.65 -2.95 38.65
N PHE A 744 16.49 -2.28 38.55
CA PHE A 744 15.71 -2.22 37.32
C PHE A 744 16.52 -1.57 36.19
N THR A 745 16.53 -2.18 35.00
CA THR A 745 17.13 -1.61 33.79
C THR A 745 16.14 -1.63 32.65
N GLY A 746 15.82 -0.46 32.09
CA GLY A 746 14.88 -0.33 30.98
C GLY A 746 13.94 0.87 31.11
N THR A 747 12.86 0.83 30.35
CA THR A 747 11.79 1.83 30.35
C THR A 747 10.50 1.21 30.88
N LEU A 748 9.91 1.80 31.91
CA LEU A 748 8.57 1.45 32.40
C LEU A 748 7.57 2.49 31.89
N PHE A 749 6.54 2.04 31.18
CA PHE A 749 5.36 2.83 30.87
C PHE A 749 4.32 2.64 31.97
N ALA A 750 4.26 3.54 32.94
CA ALA A 750 3.47 3.40 34.16
C ALA A 750 2.05 3.96 33.99
N PRO A 751 0.98 3.13 33.99
CA PRO A 751 -0.39 3.65 33.94
C PRO A 751 -0.75 4.43 35.21
N SER A 752 -1.52 5.51 35.05
CA SER A 752 -2.17 6.25 36.13
C SER A 752 -3.13 5.40 36.97
N ASP A 753 -3.39 5.80 38.22
CA ASP A 753 -4.36 5.10 39.07
C ASP A 753 -5.75 5.10 38.43
N GLU A 754 -6.15 6.20 37.76
CA GLU A 754 -7.39 6.28 36.98
C GLU A 754 -7.43 5.29 35.81
N ALA A 755 -6.28 5.06 35.16
CA ALA A 755 -6.18 4.09 34.07
C ALA A 755 -6.36 2.65 34.56
N VAL A 756 -5.82 2.34 35.75
CA VAL A 756 -5.97 1.02 36.39
C VAL A 756 -7.41 0.81 36.85
N ASP A 757 -8.03 1.83 37.46
CA ASP A 757 -9.44 1.79 37.87
C ASP A 757 -10.37 1.56 36.68
N ALA A 758 -10.15 2.28 35.57
CA ALA A 758 -10.92 2.11 34.35
C ALA A 758 -10.81 0.68 33.78
N LEU A 759 -9.64 0.04 33.88
CA LEU A 759 -9.48 -1.36 33.47
C LEU A 759 -10.24 -2.31 34.42
N LEU A 760 -10.20 -2.09 35.74
CA LEU A 760 -10.91 -2.93 36.70
C LEU A 760 -12.44 -2.83 36.52
N GLU A 761 -12.96 -1.65 36.18
CA GLU A 761 -14.35 -1.47 35.77
C GLU A 761 -14.67 -2.23 34.47
N GLU A 762 -13.78 -2.16 33.47
CA GLU A 762 -13.91 -2.90 32.19
C GLU A 762 -13.96 -4.42 32.42
N LEU A 763 -13.23 -4.93 33.40
CA LEU A 763 -13.22 -6.34 33.81
C LEU A 763 -14.44 -6.74 34.68
N GLY A 764 -15.42 -5.85 34.86
CA GLY A 764 -16.65 -6.12 35.59
C GLY A 764 -16.45 -6.34 37.09
N GLY A 765 -15.39 -5.77 37.67
CA GLY A 765 -15.04 -5.93 39.08
C GLY A 765 -14.41 -7.28 39.44
N ALA A 766 -14.11 -8.13 38.45
CA ALA A 766 -13.22 -9.27 38.66
C ALA A 766 -11.81 -8.74 38.89
N GLY A 767 -11.31 -8.81 40.13
CA GLY A 767 -9.95 -8.37 40.45
C GLY A 767 -8.90 -9.08 39.59
N LEU A 768 -7.73 -8.45 39.46
CA LEU A 768 -6.59 -9.08 38.80
C LEU A 768 -6.10 -10.27 39.64
N ASP A 769 -5.81 -11.40 39.01
CA ASP A 769 -5.02 -12.46 39.67
C ASP A 769 -3.52 -12.20 39.46
N ALA A 770 -2.67 -12.89 40.24
CA ALA A 770 -1.22 -12.70 40.19
C ALA A 770 -0.61 -13.01 38.82
N ALA A 771 -1.15 -13.97 38.07
CA ALA A 771 -0.63 -14.33 36.76
C ALA A 771 -0.97 -13.27 35.71
N LEU A 772 -2.20 -12.77 35.75
CA LEU A 772 -2.70 -11.70 34.90
C LEU A 772 -1.99 -10.37 35.20
N ALA A 773 -1.85 -10.02 36.48
CA ALA A 773 -1.11 -8.85 36.92
C ALA A 773 0.34 -8.88 36.42
N ARG A 774 1.00 -10.06 36.49
CA ARG A 774 2.35 -10.24 35.98
C ARG A 774 2.45 -10.11 34.46
N GLU A 775 1.50 -10.67 33.72
CA GLU A 775 1.44 -10.56 32.25
C GLU A 775 1.24 -9.11 31.80
N ILE A 776 0.33 -8.37 32.46
CA ILE A 776 0.08 -6.95 32.18
C ILE A 776 1.32 -6.12 32.52
N LEU A 777 1.93 -6.31 33.69
CA LEU A 777 3.07 -5.49 34.11
C LEU A 777 4.29 -5.67 33.20
N LEU A 778 4.60 -6.91 32.79
CA LEU A 778 5.70 -7.16 31.83
C LEU A 778 5.43 -6.58 30.44
N TYR A 779 4.17 -6.35 30.08
CA TYR A 779 3.80 -5.70 28.82
C TYR A 779 4.00 -4.18 28.86
N HIS A 780 4.22 -3.60 30.05
CA HIS A 780 4.55 -2.18 30.23
C HIS A 780 6.06 -1.91 30.34
N VAL A 781 6.89 -2.96 30.39
CA VAL A 781 8.35 -2.84 30.50
C VAL A 781 8.99 -3.07 29.14
N VAL A 782 9.93 -2.20 28.75
CA VAL A 782 10.83 -2.37 27.61
C VAL A 782 12.26 -2.41 28.12
N ASN A 783 13.07 -3.36 27.64
CA ASN A 783 14.42 -3.59 28.17
C ASN A 783 15.41 -2.46 27.84
N ASP A 784 15.15 -1.69 26.78
CA ASP A 784 15.93 -0.51 26.43
C ASP A 784 15.54 0.69 27.31
N THR A 785 16.53 1.52 27.69
CA THR A 785 16.28 2.80 28.39
C THR A 785 16.07 3.90 27.34
N LEU A 786 14.82 4.32 27.14
CA LEU A 786 14.38 5.15 26.02
C LEU A 786 13.73 6.44 26.54
N LYS A 787 14.42 7.57 26.35
CA LYS A 787 13.83 8.90 26.56
C LYS A 787 12.71 9.16 25.58
N SER A 788 11.76 10.03 25.96
CA SER A 788 10.66 10.44 25.10
C SER A 788 11.17 10.98 23.76
N SER A 789 12.27 11.75 23.77
CA SER A 789 12.92 12.28 22.56
C SER A 789 13.51 11.21 21.63
N GLN A 790 13.76 10.01 22.12
CA GLN A 790 14.25 8.87 21.33
C GLN A 790 13.10 8.04 20.76
N LEU A 791 11.87 8.27 21.23
CA LEU A 791 10.66 7.62 20.74
C LEU A 791 10.08 8.40 19.56
N SER A 792 10.17 7.81 18.37
CA SER A 792 9.72 8.38 17.09
C SER A 792 8.35 7.84 16.68
N GLY A 793 7.63 8.60 15.85
CA GLY A 793 6.31 8.17 15.35
C GLY A 793 6.41 6.90 14.50
N GLY A 794 5.62 5.88 14.86
CA GLY A 794 5.60 4.58 14.19
C GLY A 794 6.64 3.58 14.71
N GLN A 795 7.44 3.93 15.72
CA GLN A 795 8.47 3.04 16.26
C GLN A 795 7.86 1.86 17.01
N LEU A 796 8.27 0.64 16.64
CA LEU A 796 7.89 -0.58 17.32
C LEU A 796 8.82 -0.84 18.51
N LEU A 797 8.25 -1.11 19.68
CA LEU A 797 8.97 -1.44 20.90
C LEU A 797 8.59 -2.85 21.35
N THR A 798 9.60 -3.66 21.65
CA THR A 798 9.42 -5.01 22.17
C THR A 798 9.36 -4.96 23.68
N THR A 799 8.26 -5.45 24.25
CA THR A 799 8.04 -5.49 25.70
C THR A 799 8.73 -6.71 26.33
N ALA A 800 9.03 -6.66 27.62
CA ALA A 800 9.59 -7.77 28.39
C ALA A 800 8.61 -8.97 28.44
N GLY A 801 7.31 -8.73 28.26
CA GLY A 801 6.27 -9.75 28.09
C GLY A 801 6.25 -10.41 26.70
N GLY A 802 7.12 -10.00 25.78
CA GLY A 802 7.27 -10.59 24.44
C GLY A 802 6.24 -10.12 23.40
N GLY A 803 5.41 -9.13 23.73
CA GLY A 803 4.52 -8.48 22.77
C GLY A 803 5.04 -7.12 22.31
N ILE A 804 4.41 -6.56 21.27
CA ILE A 804 4.83 -5.29 20.65
C ILE A 804 3.89 -4.16 21.06
N ILE A 805 4.45 -3.00 21.37
CA ILE A 805 3.73 -1.72 21.49
C ILE A 805 4.31 -0.74 20.45
N THR A 806 3.48 0.16 19.92
CA THR A 806 3.92 1.13 18.92
C THR A 806 3.89 2.53 19.51
N ALA A 807 5.04 3.20 19.52
CA ALA A 807 5.14 4.62 19.83
C ALA A 807 4.66 5.45 18.63
N MET A 808 3.81 6.43 18.88
CA MET A 808 3.24 7.33 17.88
C MET A 808 3.41 8.77 18.33
N ARG A 809 3.65 9.67 17.38
CA ARG A 809 3.67 11.11 17.65
C ARG A 809 2.53 11.78 16.91
N GLN A 810 1.67 12.46 17.66
CA GLN A 810 0.57 13.23 17.11
C GLN A 810 0.51 14.57 17.83
N ASP A 811 0.49 15.67 17.06
CA ASP A 811 0.42 17.04 17.59
C ASP A 811 1.51 17.37 18.63
N GLY A 812 2.70 16.78 18.49
CA GLY A 812 3.83 16.95 19.41
C GLY A 812 3.77 16.06 20.67
N LEU A 813 2.66 15.37 20.90
CA LEU A 813 2.44 14.44 22.01
C LEU A 813 2.84 13.01 21.65
N LEU A 814 3.25 12.22 22.64
CA LEU A 814 3.66 10.83 22.49
C LEU A 814 2.54 9.90 22.95
N TYR A 815 2.15 8.97 22.08
CA TYR A 815 1.13 7.95 22.34
C TYR A 815 1.71 6.55 22.19
N LEU A 816 1.17 5.59 22.93
CA LEU A 816 1.53 4.17 22.87
C LEU A 816 0.31 3.35 22.48
N GLN A 817 0.42 2.67 21.34
CA GLN A 817 -0.60 1.75 20.86
C GLN A 817 -0.28 0.33 21.31
N ASP A 818 -1.21 -0.28 22.05
CA ASP A 818 -1.12 -1.71 22.38
C ASP A 818 -1.50 -2.61 21.18
N ALA A 819 -1.09 -3.88 21.23
CA ALA A 819 -1.40 -4.88 20.21
C ALA A 819 -2.88 -5.31 20.21
N ALA A 820 -3.66 -4.90 21.22
CA ALA A 820 -5.10 -5.13 21.31
C ALA A 820 -5.91 -4.15 20.45
N GLY A 821 -5.30 -3.06 19.98
CA GLY A 821 -5.97 -2.09 19.10
C GLY A 821 -6.97 -1.19 19.83
N ARG A 822 -6.84 -1.04 21.14
CA ARG A 822 -7.62 -0.08 21.95
C ARG A 822 -7.13 1.35 21.69
N PRO A 823 -7.87 2.40 22.08
CA PRO A 823 -7.36 3.76 21.96
C PRO A 823 -5.97 3.89 22.59
N ALA A 824 -5.05 4.55 21.88
CA ALA A 824 -3.65 4.64 22.29
C ALA A 824 -3.52 5.40 23.62
N ALA A 825 -2.61 4.93 24.48
CA ALA A 825 -2.32 5.56 25.76
C ALA A 825 -1.47 6.81 25.53
N LEU A 826 -1.92 7.97 25.99
CA LEU A 826 -1.14 9.21 25.98
C LEU A 826 -0.08 9.15 27.08
N VAL A 827 1.17 9.51 26.75
CA VAL A 827 2.19 9.77 27.76
C VAL A 827 1.93 11.15 28.37
N THR A 828 1.47 11.18 29.61
CA THR A 828 1.05 12.39 30.33
C THR A 828 2.22 13.05 31.07
N GLU A 829 3.17 12.25 31.56
CA GLU A 829 4.45 12.72 32.12
C GLU A 829 5.57 11.84 31.58
N ALA A 830 6.68 12.44 31.18
CA ALA A 830 7.74 11.75 30.47
C ALA A 830 9.10 11.97 31.14
N ASP A 831 10.01 11.03 30.89
CA ASP A 831 11.42 11.12 31.25
C ASP A 831 11.70 11.22 32.77
N LEU A 832 10.87 10.57 33.60
CA LEU A 832 11.09 10.52 35.04
C LEU A 832 12.26 9.58 35.37
N PRO A 833 13.36 10.08 35.96
CA PRO A 833 14.54 9.26 36.24
C PRO A 833 14.28 8.31 37.42
N ALA A 834 14.63 7.04 37.25
CA ALA A 834 14.63 6.04 38.32
C ALA A 834 16.00 5.35 38.40
N ALA A 835 16.36 4.78 39.55
CA ALA A 835 17.61 4.03 39.69
C ALA A 835 17.70 2.88 38.66
N GLY A 836 18.58 3.05 37.66
CA GLY A 836 18.86 2.07 36.61
C GLY A 836 17.95 2.13 35.37
N GLY A 837 16.90 2.96 35.36
CA GLY A 837 15.95 3.02 34.25
C GLY A 837 15.17 4.34 34.14
N LEU A 838 14.09 4.33 33.37
CA LEU A 838 13.27 5.50 33.08
C LEU A 838 11.78 5.17 33.19
N VAL A 839 10.99 6.10 33.71
CA VAL A 839 9.53 5.98 33.82
C VAL A 839 8.83 7.03 32.94
N HIS A 840 7.81 6.60 32.20
CA HIS A 840 6.85 7.46 31.50
C HIS A 840 5.45 7.16 32.03
N VAL A 841 4.71 8.15 32.51
CA VAL A 841 3.33 7.99 32.99
C VAL A 841 2.36 8.00 31.81
N ILE A 842 1.41 7.07 31.79
CA ILE A 842 0.41 6.94 30.72
C ILE A 842 -1.03 6.96 31.24
N ASP A 843 -1.96 7.49 30.45
CA ASP A 843 -3.38 7.63 30.82
C ASP A 843 -4.23 6.37 30.61
N ARG A 844 -3.60 5.25 30.19
CA ARG A 844 -4.30 3.99 29.92
C ARG A 844 -3.40 2.78 30.16
N VAL A 845 -3.94 1.71 30.75
CA VAL A 845 -3.22 0.42 30.85
C VAL A 845 -3.07 -0.16 29.46
N LEU A 846 -1.90 -0.65 29.07
CA LEU A 846 -1.62 -1.40 27.83
C LEU A 846 -1.91 -2.89 28.03
N LEU A 847 -2.60 -3.54 27.07
CA LEU A 847 -2.93 -4.97 27.18
C LEU A 847 -2.37 -5.79 26.01
N PRO A 848 -1.79 -6.97 26.28
CA PRO A 848 -1.41 -7.90 25.24
C PRO A 848 -2.66 -8.52 24.58
N ARG A 849 -2.54 -8.80 23.28
CA ARG A 849 -3.64 -9.23 22.39
C ARG A 849 -4.47 -10.43 22.90
N LYS A 850 -3.87 -11.29 23.73
CA LYS A 850 -4.50 -12.49 24.29
C LYS A 850 -5.53 -12.17 25.40
N LEU A 851 -5.35 -11.06 26.11
CA LEU A 851 -6.18 -10.67 27.26
C LEU A 851 -7.36 -9.79 26.88
N ALA A 852 -7.31 -9.12 25.71
CA ALA A 852 -8.43 -8.34 25.19
C ALA A 852 -9.57 -9.21 24.59
N SER A 853 -9.38 -10.53 24.44
CA SER A 853 -10.36 -11.44 23.85
C SER A 853 -11.23 -12.22 24.87
N THR A 854 -11.01 -12.05 26.17
CA THR A 854 -11.87 -12.66 27.22
C THR A 854 -13.02 -11.70 27.53
N GLY A 855 -14.14 -11.88 26.84
CA GLY A 855 -15.18 -10.87 26.72
C GLY A 855 -16.00 -10.55 27.97
N VAL A 856 -16.34 -9.26 28.07
CA VAL A 856 -17.62 -8.76 28.55
C VAL A 856 -18.12 -7.75 27.51
N PRO A 857 -19.37 -7.83 27.02
CA PRO A 857 -19.91 -6.82 26.11
C PRO A 857 -20.02 -5.47 26.84
N PRO A 858 -19.72 -4.33 26.18
CA PRO A 858 -19.91 -3.03 26.80
C PRO A 858 -21.41 -2.82 27.13
N ALA A 859 -21.70 -2.57 28.40
CA ALA A 859 -23.04 -2.19 28.83
C ALA A 859 -23.44 -0.86 28.14
N GLN A 860 -24.66 -0.81 27.60
CA GLN A 860 -25.21 0.38 26.96
C GLN A 860 -25.17 1.59 27.91
N PRO A 861 -24.77 2.80 27.43
CA PRO A 861 -24.89 4.00 28.25
C PRO A 861 -26.37 4.35 28.44
N ALA A 862 -26.81 4.34 29.70
CA ALA A 862 -28.12 4.85 30.09
C ALA A 862 -28.16 6.39 29.89
N ALA A 863 -29.27 6.88 29.36
CA ALA A 863 -29.51 8.31 29.10
C ALA A 863 -29.36 9.18 30.36
N PRO A 864 -28.89 10.44 30.23
CA PRO A 864 -28.62 11.29 31.38
C PRO A 864 -29.93 11.77 32.00
N SER A 865 -30.17 11.42 33.26
CA SER A 865 -31.10 12.15 34.13
C SER A 865 -30.27 12.94 35.14
N GLY A 866 -30.43 14.26 35.11
CA GLY A 866 -29.67 15.16 35.97
C GLY A 866 -30.15 15.11 37.42
N ALA A 867 -29.19 15.06 38.35
CA ALA A 867 -29.23 15.79 39.61
C ALA A 867 -27.85 15.64 40.29
N ALA A 868 -27.20 16.78 40.51
CA ALA A 868 -25.99 16.87 41.31
C ALA A 868 -26.27 16.54 42.78
N GLY A 869 -25.32 15.86 43.45
CA GLY A 869 -25.21 15.92 44.91
C GLY A 869 -24.68 14.68 45.62
N ARG A 870 -23.41 14.74 46.02
CA ARG A 870 -22.80 14.17 47.24
C ARG A 870 -22.97 12.67 47.51
N ALA A 871 -21.86 11.93 47.55
CA ALA A 871 -21.34 11.34 48.80
C ALA A 871 -20.02 10.57 48.54
N ALA A 872 -18.96 11.00 49.22
CA ALA A 872 -17.81 10.17 49.52
C ALA A 872 -18.21 9.10 50.56
N GLY A 873 -17.66 7.89 50.41
CA GLY A 873 -17.62 6.86 51.44
C GLY A 873 -18.80 5.88 51.47
N ALA A 874 -18.65 4.72 50.81
CA ALA A 874 -19.17 3.42 51.26
C ALA A 874 -18.82 2.30 50.25
N ALA A 875 -17.62 1.71 50.35
CA ALA A 875 -17.34 0.39 49.76
C ALA A 875 -16.39 -0.47 50.62
N ALA A 876 -16.27 -0.17 51.91
CA ALA A 876 -15.54 -0.98 52.89
C ALA A 876 -16.45 -1.92 53.72
N ALA A 877 -17.70 -2.18 53.29
CA ALA A 877 -18.68 -2.91 54.10
C ALA A 877 -19.45 -4.04 53.39
N LEU A 878 -19.11 -4.40 52.15
CA LEU A 878 -19.75 -5.54 51.47
C LEU A 878 -18.84 -6.75 51.22
N LEU A 879 -17.58 -6.70 51.67
CA LEU A 879 -16.67 -7.85 51.65
C LEU A 879 -16.77 -8.75 52.91
N ALA A 880 -17.54 -8.34 53.92
CA ALA A 880 -17.71 -9.09 55.18
C ALA A 880 -19.00 -9.94 55.23
N ALA A 881 -19.84 -9.96 54.19
CA ALA A 881 -21.11 -10.69 54.18
C ALA A 881 -21.17 -11.89 53.20
N LEU A 882 -20.12 -12.15 52.42
CA LEU A 882 -20.08 -13.29 51.48
C LEU A 882 -19.03 -14.36 51.83
N LEU A 883 -18.30 -14.19 52.94
CA LEU A 883 -17.32 -15.18 53.43
C LEU A 883 -17.85 -16.11 54.54
N VAL A 884 -19.17 -16.13 54.80
CA VAL A 884 -19.82 -17.06 55.77
C VAL A 884 -20.76 -18.08 55.09
N ALA A 885 -20.65 -18.27 53.77
CA ALA A 885 -21.41 -19.31 53.04
C ALA A 885 -20.53 -20.29 52.25
N ALA A 886 -19.28 -20.51 52.67
CA ALA A 886 -18.41 -21.57 52.14
C ALA A 886 -17.56 -22.30 53.20
N LEU A 887 -17.98 -22.25 54.47
CA LEU A 887 -17.63 -23.24 55.50
C LEU A 887 -18.90 -23.61 56.28
N ALA A 888 -19.80 -24.29 55.57
CA ALA A 888 -20.81 -25.23 56.07
C ALA A 888 -21.18 -26.19 54.93
#